data_AF-A0A0P9AAS7-F1
#
_entry.id   AF-A0A0P9AAS7-F1
#
_cell.length_a   1.000
_cell.length_b   1.000
_cell.length_c   1.000
_cell.angle_alpha   90.00
_cell.angle_beta   90.00
_cell.angle_gamma   90.00
#
_symmetry.space_group_name_H-M   'P 1'
#
loop_
_entity.id
_entity.type
_entity.pdbx_description
1 polymer ?
#
loop_
_entity_poly.entity_id
_entity_poly.type
_entity_poly.pdbx_seq_one_letter_code
_entity_poly.pdbx_strand_id
1 'polypeptide(L)'
;MDHTAPAVVTFLTIEKTYVQKVIDSDTSNITKVEYDKEGNIENIKKGLNSWNDSDYSEETYAYDELGRLELTKDPEVRETLYEYDNNGNLVSETDRNGVVTSYRYDGLNRVIYKENSKDGKENAVQVTYDLLGNRVKMSDSSGTTVNEYDSLGRLVQTKYEGSINQYYEYDSTDRITGIKVLQGSLEHVNIQNGYDKNGRLIRVNEKGRNYSYRYDAIGRLVEEHDGITGISTDYSYYNSGSIKSMSHVSGDTILDSFRYSYDQRGNQVEKDENGVVTKYYYDPLSRLKTVLLSDDGVIDYRYDDLSNISGAVEVKGNKISETSYLYDRNSRLLLTETAEGDRNVEQRFSYDLEGNLKTKEEAVKHSGNLAANKKFEYIFNGYNQLEKVITPDDRIAEYIYNGDGLRAAKGFDDEVISYYYDRGNILLETSNNEVTAKNIRGNRLIYRETDAGIYSYLHNTHGDVVKLLNENSDVIKDYTYDPYGMEEVNSSNSFGNSRFTDVWQQEVEKVDNPFRYAGEYLDDETGLYYLRARYYDPNIGRFISEDSYPGEAKDPLSLNLYVYCYNNPINFFDPSGHIPTPIEAAFMAENIYTAEKGKEYILSGGWKFEDIITDGDNMKMGVYSRVKDDGTTEYALVNKGTTPTNVSDWKNNFQQLFGLSADMKVSIKKSNEFVDNHSGYEITMVGHSKGGAEAAANALSRNKNSIIFNPATVNPSAYGLDSSNYTANMTAFIVKGDALNATEGGFSKPIGKAVYLPQQYGGNWYQLWQTNKIQRIMNHMMSAVKEALKEAGYN
;
A
#
# COMPACT_ATOMS: atom_id res chain seq x y z
N MET A 1 -14.82 -2.03 34.35
CA MET A 1 -13.60 -2.49 35.05
C MET A 1 -12.47 -2.29 34.07
N ASP A 2 -11.47 -1.53 34.48
CA ASP A 2 -10.32 -1.12 33.65
C ASP A 2 -9.60 -2.33 33.06
N HIS A 3 -9.48 -2.38 31.73
CA HIS A 3 -8.54 -3.24 31.01
C HIS A 3 -7.77 -2.36 30.03
N THR A 4 -6.73 -1.72 30.55
CA THR A 4 -5.64 -1.12 29.78
C THR A 4 -4.39 -1.93 30.12
N ALA A 5 -4.06 -2.91 29.30
CA ALA A 5 -2.73 -3.53 29.31
C ALA A 5 -2.11 -3.29 27.92
N PRO A 6 -0.98 -2.59 27.82
CA PRO A 6 -0.20 -2.55 26.59
C PRO A 6 0.42 -3.94 26.33
N ALA A 7 0.69 -4.25 25.06
CA ALA A 7 1.42 -5.45 24.68
C ALA A 7 2.74 -5.52 25.46
N VAL A 8 2.96 -6.62 26.19
CA VAL A 8 4.15 -6.77 27.04
C VAL A 8 5.26 -7.40 26.21
N VAL A 9 6.20 -6.57 25.72
CA VAL A 9 7.44 -7.07 25.10
C VAL A 9 8.38 -7.54 26.21
N THR A 10 8.65 -8.85 26.26
CA THR A 10 9.57 -9.42 27.24
C THR A 10 10.78 -10.00 26.51
N PHE A 11 11.98 -9.53 26.88
CA PHE A 11 13.23 -10.13 26.40
C PHE A 11 13.63 -11.24 27.37
N LEU A 12 13.69 -12.47 26.89
CA LEU A 12 14.20 -13.62 27.64
C LEU A 12 15.53 -14.03 27.02
N THR A 13 16.61 -13.95 27.79
CA THR A 13 17.91 -14.49 27.40
C THR A 13 17.94 -15.96 27.83
N ILE A 14 17.77 -16.87 26.89
CA ILE A 14 18.01 -18.30 27.10
C ILE A 14 19.22 -18.63 26.22
N GLU A 15 20.27 -19.15 26.84
CA GLU A 15 21.59 -19.51 26.28
C GLU A 15 21.76 -19.28 24.76
N LYS A 16 22.49 -18.22 24.40
CA LYS A 16 22.97 -17.87 23.04
C LYS A 16 21.94 -17.44 21.98
N THR A 17 20.65 -17.42 22.28
CA THR A 17 19.61 -16.94 21.34
C THR A 17 18.86 -15.76 21.95
N TYR A 18 18.78 -14.62 21.24
CA TYR A 18 17.91 -13.52 21.64
C TYR A 18 16.48 -13.87 21.25
N VAL A 19 15.56 -13.88 22.22
CA VAL A 19 14.14 -14.13 21.97
C VAL A 19 13.37 -12.84 22.22
N GLN A 20 12.75 -12.30 21.17
CA GLN A 20 11.76 -11.23 21.31
C GLN A 20 10.35 -11.84 21.30
N LYS A 21 9.60 -11.66 22.40
CA LYS A 21 8.21 -12.10 22.52
C LYS A 21 7.28 -10.89 22.45
N VAL A 22 6.42 -10.82 21.45
CA VAL A 22 5.31 -9.85 21.38
C VAL A 22 4.08 -10.54 21.94
N ILE A 23 3.54 -10.08 23.08
CA ILE A 23 2.36 -10.68 23.71
C ILE A 23 1.19 -9.71 23.59
N ASP A 24 0.13 -10.12 22.89
CA ASP A 24 -1.17 -9.45 22.98
C ASP A 24 -1.85 -9.86 24.31
N SER A 25 -2.16 -8.89 25.17
CA SER A 25 -2.77 -9.14 26.47
C SER A 25 -4.23 -9.61 26.39
N ASP A 26 -4.91 -9.41 25.26
CA ASP A 26 -6.33 -9.70 25.08
C ASP A 26 -6.57 -10.99 24.28
N THR A 27 -5.68 -11.32 23.34
CA THR A 27 -5.75 -12.57 22.55
C THR A 27 -4.75 -13.63 22.98
N SER A 28 -3.65 -13.25 23.65
CA SER A 28 -2.49 -14.10 23.94
C SER A 28 -1.62 -14.47 22.72
N ASN A 29 -1.83 -13.83 21.54
CA ASN A 29 -1.00 -13.99 20.34
C ASN A 29 0.48 -13.71 20.63
N ILE A 30 1.35 -14.64 20.20
CA ILE A 30 2.80 -14.57 20.39
C ILE A 30 3.52 -14.64 19.05
N THR A 31 4.20 -13.56 18.69
CA THR A 31 5.31 -13.63 17.73
C THR A 31 6.60 -13.79 18.50
N LYS A 32 7.36 -14.85 18.19
CA LYS A 32 8.69 -15.12 18.75
C LYS A 32 9.71 -15.00 17.64
N VAL A 33 10.65 -14.06 17.79
CA VAL A 33 11.77 -13.88 16.87
C VAL A 33 13.03 -14.38 17.54
N GLU A 34 13.76 -15.26 16.87
CA GLU A 34 15.05 -15.79 17.30
C GLU A 34 16.14 -15.25 16.39
N TYR A 35 17.27 -14.87 16.97
CA TYR A 35 18.41 -14.29 16.24
C TYR A 35 19.66 -15.14 16.43
N ASP A 36 20.50 -15.18 15.40
CA ASP A 36 21.83 -15.78 15.46
C ASP A 36 22.82 -14.95 16.31
N LYS A 37 24.09 -15.37 16.38
CA LYS A 37 25.14 -14.70 17.15
C LYS A 37 25.62 -13.39 16.52
N GLU A 38 25.38 -13.18 15.23
CA GLU A 38 25.67 -11.96 14.47
C GLU A 38 24.53 -10.93 14.59
N GLY A 39 23.35 -11.38 15.02
CA GLY A 39 22.15 -10.57 15.22
C GLY A 39 21.15 -10.66 14.08
N ASN A 40 21.31 -11.61 13.15
CA ASN A 40 20.41 -11.83 12.02
C ASN A 40 19.20 -12.67 12.47
N ILE A 41 18.03 -12.51 11.84
CA ILE A 41 16.86 -13.36 12.17
C ILE A 41 17.18 -14.79 11.77
N GLU A 42 17.14 -15.74 12.70
CA GLU A 42 17.22 -17.18 12.39
C GLU A 42 15.82 -17.79 12.26
N ASN A 43 14.86 -17.24 13.01
CA ASN A 43 13.53 -17.83 13.13
C ASN A 43 12.43 -16.80 13.44
N ILE A 44 11.27 -16.96 12.82
CA ILE A 44 10.03 -16.27 13.20
C ILE A 44 8.95 -17.33 13.46
N LYS A 45 8.47 -17.39 14.70
CA LYS A 45 7.36 -18.26 15.13
C LYS A 45 6.12 -17.43 15.41
N LYS A 46 5.00 -17.73 14.73
CA LYS A 46 3.70 -17.05 14.82
C LYS A 46 2.65 -18.01 15.38
N GLY A 47 1.88 -17.62 16.40
CA GLY A 47 0.81 -18.45 16.98
C GLY A 47 0.67 -18.33 18.50
N LEU A 48 -0.25 -19.11 19.08
CA LEU A 48 -0.77 -18.91 20.43
C LEU A 48 -0.72 -20.16 21.33
N ASN A 49 -0.70 -19.87 22.63
CA ASN A 49 -0.83 -20.71 23.83
C ASN A 49 0.39 -21.53 24.33
N SER A 50 0.93 -21.02 25.45
CA SER A 50 1.97 -21.61 26.28
C SER A 50 1.65 -23.04 26.68
N TRP A 51 2.45 -23.98 26.20
CA TRP A 51 2.98 -25.22 26.84
C TRP A 51 3.52 -26.17 25.76
N ASN A 52 3.16 -25.97 24.49
CA ASN A 52 3.54 -26.85 23.38
C ASN A 52 3.96 -26.04 22.14
N ASP A 53 5.26 -26.04 21.80
CA ASP A 53 5.82 -25.30 20.66
C ASP A 53 5.37 -25.85 19.28
N SER A 54 4.58 -26.93 19.25
CA SER A 54 4.16 -27.59 18.01
C SER A 54 3.01 -26.91 17.25
N ASP A 55 2.40 -25.86 17.82
CA ASP A 55 1.28 -25.11 17.22
C ASP A 55 1.72 -23.81 16.53
N TYR A 56 3.02 -23.48 16.57
CA TYR A 56 3.56 -22.32 15.85
C TYR A 56 3.67 -22.58 14.34
N SER A 57 3.35 -21.55 13.56
CA SER A 57 3.83 -21.38 12.20
C SER A 57 5.25 -20.82 12.27
N GLU A 58 6.23 -21.56 11.74
CA GLU A 58 7.67 -21.31 11.92
C GLU A 58 8.36 -21.06 10.58
N GLU A 59 8.90 -19.86 10.38
CA GLU A 59 9.77 -19.55 9.25
C GLU A 59 11.23 -19.52 9.70
N THR A 60 12.13 -20.11 8.91
CA THR A 60 13.57 -20.12 9.23
C THR A 60 14.39 -19.46 8.15
N TYR A 61 15.51 -18.88 8.54
CA TYR A 61 16.36 -18.07 7.70
C TYR A 61 17.82 -18.49 7.92
N ALA A 62 18.58 -18.65 6.85
CA ALA A 62 20.01 -18.92 6.89
C ALA A 62 20.76 -17.96 5.98
N TYR A 63 22.00 -17.65 6.36
CA TYR A 63 22.84 -16.62 5.74
C TYR A 63 24.20 -17.20 5.38
N ASP A 64 24.79 -16.65 4.32
CA ASP A 64 26.15 -16.98 3.91
C ASP A 64 27.22 -16.38 4.86
N GLU A 65 28.50 -16.65 4.58
CA GLU A 65 29.63 -16.14 5.39
C GLU A 65 29.73 -14.60 5.44
N LEU A 66 29.03 -13.89 4.56
CA LEU A 66 28.98 -12.43 4.48
C LEU A 66 27.71 -11.84 5.13
N GLY A 67 26.86 -12.67 5.73
CA GLY A 67 25.59 -12.25 6.35
C GLY A 67 24.47 -11.98 5.34
N ARG A 68 24.59 -12.46 4.10
CA ARG A 68 23.53 -12.30 3.09
C ARG A 68 22.58 -13.50 3.15
N LEU A 69 21.29 -13.27 3.01
CA LEU A 69 20.26 -14.31 3.07
C LEU A 69 20.50 -15.36 1.98
N GLU A 70 20.81 -16.60 2.36
CA GLU A 70 21.12 -17.71 1.44
C GLU A 70 19.92 -18.65 1.26
N LEU A 71 19.09 -18.79 2.30
CA LEU A 71 17.98 -19.74 2.34
C LEU A 71 16.87 -19.24 3.27
N THR A 72 15.63 -19.35 2.82
CA THR A 72 14.45 -19.29 3.70
C THR A 72 13.71 -20.62 3.68
N LYS A 73 13.02 -20.92 4.78
CA LYS A 73 12.06 -22.03 4.85
C LYS A 73 10.72 -21.54 5.35
N ASP A 74 9.68 -21.93 4.63
CA ASP A 74 8.30 -21.73 5.08
C ASP A 74 7.92 -22.68 6.23
N PRO A 75 6.76 -22.50 6.87
CA PRO A 75 6.27 -23.38 7.94
C PRO A 75 6.05 -24.85 7.55
N GLU A 76 6.09 -25.19 6.27
CA GLU A 76 6.07 -26.55 5.75
C GLU A 76 7.47 -27.05 5.34
N VAL A 77 8.52 -26.32 5.74
CA VAL A 77 9.94 -26.65 5.51
C VAL A 77 10.31 -26.64 4.02
N ARG A 78 9.58 -25.90 3.20
CA ARG A 78 9.92 -25.70 1.79
C ARG A 78 10.94 -24.59 1.65
N GLU A 79 11.90 -24.78 0.75
CA GLU A 79 13.08 -23.93 0.64
C GLU A 79 12.95 -22.89 -0.48
N THR A 80 13.38 -21.66 -0.22
CA THR A 80 13.73 -20.66 -1.24
C THR A 80 15.21 -20.35 -1.13
N LEU A 81 15.96 -20.45 -2.22
CA LEU A 81 17.43 -20.31 -2.24
C LEU A 81 17.85 -19.04 -2.95
N TYR A 82 18.91 -18.39 -2.47
CA TYR A 82 19.44 -17.16 -3.03
C TYR A 82 20.95 -17.29 -3.27
N GLU A 83 21.40 -16.88 -4.44
CA GLU A 83 22.82 -16.86 -4.81
C GLU A 83 23.25 -15.45 -5.22
N TYR A 84 24.45 -15.05 -4.80
CA TYR A 84 24.97 -13.71 -5.05
C TYR A 84 26.31 -13.74 -5.78
N ASP A 85 26.58 -12.69 -6.57
CA ASP A 85 27.92 -12.44 -7.09
C ASP A 85 28.86 -11.85 -6.02
N ASN A 86 30.12 -11.60 -6.42
CA ASN A 86 31.13 -11.00 -5.56
C ASN A 86 30.87 -9.52 -5.20
N ASN A 87 29.97 -8.85 -5.93
CA ASN A 87 29.58 -7.46 -5.66
C ASN A 87 28.36 -7.38 -4.74
N GLY A 88 27.76 -8.51 -4.35
CA GLY A 88 26.56 -8.55 -3.51
C GLY A 88 25.25 -8.58 -4.29
N ASN A 89 25.28 -8.64 -5.62
CA ASN A 89 24.07 -8.67 -6.43
C ASN A 89 23.47 -10.08 -6.45
N LEU A 90 22.14 -10.19 -6.35
CA LEU A 90 21.42 -11.47 -6.45
C LEU A 90 21.49 -11.99 -7.88
N VAL A 91 22.19 -13.09 -8.14
CA VAL A 91 22.32 -13.66 -9.49
C VAL A 91 21.35 -14.81 -9.75
N SER A 92 20.86 -15.45 -8.69
CA SER A 92 19.89 -16.55 -8.80
C SER A 92 18.99 -16.59 -7.58
N GLU A 93 17.72 -16.87 -7.81
CA GLU A 93 16.71 -17.16 -6.81
C GLU A 93 15.99 -18.44 -7.23
N THR A 94 15.87 -19.42 -6.34
CA THR A 94 15.09 -20.64 -6.60
C THR A 94 13.92 -20.68 -5.65
N ASP A 95 12.70 -20.63 -6.18
CA ASP A 95 11.48 -20.66 -5.38
C ASP A 95 11.16 -22.09 -4.87
N ARG A 96 10.12 -22.22 -4.02
CA ARG A 96 9.62 -23.49 -3.46
C ARG A 96 8.99 -24.39 -4.52
N ASN A 97 8.63 -23.86 -5.69
CA ASN A 97 8.24 -24.65 -6.87
C ASN A 97 9.47 -25.20 -7.64
N GLY A 98 10.69 -24.79 -7.28
CA GLY A 98 11.93 -25.12 -7.96
C GLY A 98 12.18 -24.32 -9.24
N VAL A 99 11.45 -23.22 -9.45
CA VAL A 99 11.67 -22.29 -10.55
C VAL A 99 12.86 -21.41 -10.21
N VAL A 100 13.83 -21.38 -11.12
CA VAL A 100 15.04 -20.57 -10.97
C VAL A 100 14.85 -19.26 -11.74
N THR A 101 14.88 -18.14 -11.03
CA THR A 101 14.97 -16.79 -11.62
C THR A 101 16.42 -16.33 -11.59
N SER A 102 16.99 -16.03 -12.74
CA SER A 102 18.38 -15.57 -12.89
C SER A 102 18.46 -14.12 -13.33
N TYR A 103 19.41 -13.39 -12.75
CA TYR A 103 19.64 -11.97 -13.00
C TYR A 103 21.02 -11.73 -13.58
N ARG A 104 21.16 -10.74 -14.46
CA ARG A 104 22.46 -10.23 -14.90
C ARG A 104 22.50 -8.71 -14.78
N TYR A 105 23.68 -8.21 -14.47
CA TYR A 105 23.92 -6.82 -14.15
C TYR A 105 24.90 -6.19 -15.13
N ASP A 106 24.79 -4.88 -15.32
CA ASP A 106 25.87 -4.11 -15.94
C ASP A 106 26.99 -3.76 -14.94
N GLY A 107 28.00 -3.04 -15.42
CA GLY A 107 29.15 -2.64 -14.58
C GLY A 107 28.81 -1.63 -13.46
N LEU A 108 27.57 -1.15 -13.38
CA LEU A 108 27.06 -0.28 -12.31
C LEU A 108 26.05 -1.00 -11.39
N ASN A 109 26.03 -2.34 -11.41
CA ASN A 109 25.14 -3.17 -10.61
C ASN A 109 23.64 -2.93 -10.90
N ARG A 110 23.29 -2.51 -12.12
CA ARG A 110 21.89 -2.36 -12.55
C ARG A 110 21.43 -3.60 -13.32
N VAL A 111 20.23 -4.09 -13.06
CA VAL A 111 19.67 -5.28 -13.74
C VAL A 111 19.46 -4.99 -15.23
N ILE A 112 20.12 -5.75 -16.10
CA ILE A 112 19.96 -5.64 -17.56
C ILE A 112 19.26 -6.85 -18.18
N TYR A 113 19.13 -7.93 -17.41
CA TYR A 113 18.52 -9.18 -17.86
C TYR A 113 17.94 -9.95 -16.68
N LYS A 114 16.70 -10.42 -16.82
CA LYS A 114 16.00 -11.30 -15.87
C LYS A 114 15.33 -12.41 -16.66
N GLU A 115 15.58 -13.68 -16.33
CA GLU A 115 14.90 -14.85 -16.93
C GLU A 115 14.44 -15.81 -15.84
N ASN A 116 13.41 -16.61 -16.11
CA ASN A 116 13.03 -17.70 -15.22
C ASN A 116 13.05 -19.06 -15.97
N SER A 117 13.26 -20.16 -15.24
CA SER A 117 13.42 -21.49 -15.83
C SER A 117 12.12 -22.12 -16.35
N LYS A 118 10.96 -21.55 -16.03
CA LYS A 118 9.63 -22.09 -16.37
C LYS A 118 9.12 -21.55 -17.70
N ASP A 119 9.28 -20.25 -17.94
CA ASP A 119 8.75 -19.56 -19.11
C ASP A 119 9.78 -19.46 -20.27
N GLY A 120 11.03 -19.83 -20.03
CA GLY A 120 12.07 -19.84 -21.06
C GLY A 120 12.69 -18.46 -21.33
N LYS A 121 13.68 -18.44 -22.23
CA LYS A 121 14.51 -17.25 -22.52
C LYS A 121 13.80 -16.22 -23.38
N GLU A 122 12.82 -16.67 -24.15
CA GLU A 122 11.95 -15.87 -25.00
C GLU A 122 11.09 -14.89 -24.20
N ASN A 123 10.80 -15.20 -22.94
CA ASN A 123 10.02 -14.38 -22.01
C ASN A 123 10.91 -13.57 -21.04
N ALA A 124 12.22 -13.54 -21.27
CA ALA A 124 13.16 -12.80 -20.43
C ALA A 124 12.96 -11.29 -20.55
N VAL A 125 13.07 -10.58 -19.43
CA VAL A 125 13.08 -9.12 -19.38
C VAL A 125 14.48 -8.61 -19.66
N GLN A 126 14.63 -7.73 -20.64
CA GLN A 126 15.90 -7.12 -21.03
C GLN A 126 15.79 -5.60 -20.93
N VAL A 127 16.76 -4.98 -20.25
CA VAL A 127 16.74 -3.55 -19.96
C VAL A 127 18.02 -2.90 -20.43
N THR A 128 17.90 -1.70 -21.00
CA THR A 128 19.06 -0.84 -21.29
C THR A 128 18.88 0.53 -20.66
N TYR A 129 19.99 1.10 -20.21
CA TYR A 129 20.03 2.40 -19.53
C TYR A 129 20.89 3.39 -20.31
N ASP A 130 20.60 4.66 -20.18
CA ASP A 130 21.51 5.73 -20.59
C ASP A 130 22.66 5.91 -19.56
N LEU A 131 23.52 6.89 -19.83
CA LEU A 131 24.64 7.26 -18.97
C LEU A 131 24.22 7.92 -17.64
N LEU A 132 22.98 8.41 -17.54
CA LEU A 132 22.44 9.05 -16.34
C LEU A 132 21.69 8.07 -15.43
N GLY A 133 21.46 6.83 -15.88
CA GLY A 133 20.70 5.84 -15.11
C GLY A 133 19.25 5.67 -15.54
N ASN A 134 18.80 6.41 -16.56
CA ASN A 134 17.42 6.31 -17.01
C ASN A 134 17.23 5.09 -17.91
N ARG A 135 16.13 4.35 -17.73
CA ARG A 135 15.78 3.18 -18.54
C ARG A 135 15.32 3.61 -19.93
N VAL A 136 16.14 3.39 -20.96
CA VAL A 136 15.84 3.79 -22.35
C VAL A 136 15.02 2.75 -23.10
N LYS A 137 15.21 1.45 -22.79
CA LYS A 137 14.49 0.38 -23.48
C LYS A 137 14.24 -0.78 -22.53
N MET A 138 13.07 -1.37 -22.66
CA MET A 138 12.68 -2.64 -22.06
C MET A 138 12.12 -3.54 -23.16
N SER A 139 12.55 -4.80 -23.20
CA SER A 139 11.96 -5.84 -24.04
C SER A 139 11.61 -7.03 -23.15
N ASP A 140 10.36 -7.48 -23.22
CA ASP A 140 9.80 -8.57 -22.41
C ASP A 140 8.70 -9.32 -23.20
N SER A 141 7.97 -10.22 -22.54
CA SER A 141 6.91 -11.03 -23.14
C SER A 141 5.71 -10.21 -23.66
N SER A 142 5.50 -8.99 -23.16
CA SER A 142 4.48 -8.06 -23.65
C SER A 142 4.93 -7.23 -24.85
N GLY A 143 6.22 -7.26 -25.17
CA GLY A 143 6.82 -6.55 -26.29
C GLY A 143 7.92 -5.59 -25.88
N THR A 144 8.20 -4.60 -26.74
CA THR A 144 9.26 -3.61 -26.53
C THR A 144 8.71 -2.23 -26.20
N THR A 145 9.20 -1.64 -25.11
CA THR A 145 8.97 -0.23 -24.76
C THR A 145 10.27 0.57 -24.88
N VAL A 146 10.20 1.76 -25.48
CA VAL A 146 11.32 2.72 -25.58
C VAL A 146 10.94 4.03 -24.93
N ASN A 147 11.77 4.50 -24.00
CA ASN A 147 11.57 5.75 -23.29
C ASN A 147 12.54 6.83 -23.80
N GLU A 148 12.06 8.05 -23.89
CA GLU A 148 12.87 9.24 -24.15
C GLU A 148 12.78 10.20 -22.99
N TYR A 149 13.93 10.80 -22.64
CA TYR A 149 14.07 11.72 -21.52
C TYR A 149 14.56 13.07 -22.00
N ASP A 150 14.15 14.13 -21.33
CA ASP A 150 14.73 15.45 -21.55
C ASP A 150 16.11 15.59 -20.86
N SER A 151 16.74 16.76 -21.01
CA SER A 151 18.07 17.03 -20.42
C SER A 151 18.08 17.06 -18.89
N LEU A 152 16.92 17.04 -18.23
CA LEU A 152 16.80 16.96 -16.77
C LEU A 152 16.53 15.53 -16.29
N GLY A 153 16.49 14.55 -17.19
CA GLY A 153 16.19 13.15 -16.86
C GLY A 153 14.70 12.88 -16.67
N ARG A 154 13.81 13.77 -17.11
CA ARG A 154 12.36 13.58 -17.00
C ARG A 154 11.83 12.85 -18.23
N LEU A 155 10.96 11.86 -18.03
CA LEU A 155 10.37 11.05 -19.10
C LEU A 155 9.47 11.91 -19.97
N VAL A 156 9.83 12.17 -21.23
CA VAL A 156 9.00 12.97 -22.16
C VAL A 156 8.24 12.13 -23.16
N GLN A 157 8.65 10.88 -23.39
CA GLN A 157 7.95 9.97 -24.29
C GLN A 157 8.12 8.51 -23.89
N THR A 158 7.04 7.74 -23.99
CA THR A 158 7.04 6.27 -23.99
C THR A 158 6.51 5.79 -25.32
N LYS A 159 7.31 5.00 -26.04
CA LYS A 159 6.93 4.34 -27.30
C LYS A 159 6.69 2.87 -27.02
N TYR A 160 5.46 2.42 -27.21
CA TYR A 160 5.10 1.02 -27.12
C TYR A 160 5.31 0.33 -28.46
N GLU A 161 5.49 -0.98 -28.45
CA GLU A 161 5.52 -1.78 -29.67
C GLU A 161 4.20 -1.61 -30.44
N GLY A 162 4.30 -1.44 -31.77
CA GLY A 162 3.16 -1.03 -32.60
C GLY A 162 3.11 0.49 -32.80
N SER A 163 1.91 1.07 -32.67
CA SER A 163 1.64 2.47 -33.06
C SER A 163 1.37 3.43 -31.91
N ILE A 164 1.32 2.96 -30.66
CA ILE A 164 0.98 3.78 -29.49
C ILE A 164 2.21 4.52 -28.95
N ASN A 165 2.05 5.83 -28.79
CA ASN A 165 3.06 6.72 -28.23
C ASN A 165 2.42 7.61 -27.17
N GLN A 166 2.99 7.63 -25.97
CA GLN A 166 2.59 8.50 -24.88
C GLN A 166 3.63 9.59 -24.68
N TYR A 167 3.18 10.82 -24.43
CA TYR A 167 4.01 12.00 -24.27
C TYR A 167 3.67 12.69 -22.96
N TYR A 168 4.69 13.29 -22.35
CA TYR A 168 4.56 14.06 -21.12
C TYR A 168 5.10 15.47 -21.29
N GLU A 169 4.41 16.43 -20.70
CA GLU A 169 4.86 17.82 -20.62
C GLU A 169 4.98 18.21 -19.15
N TYR A 170 6.01 19.00 -18.84
CA TYR A 170 6.31 19.44 -17.49
C TYR A 170 6.39 20.95 -17.41
N ASP A 171 6.00 21.51 -16.26
CA ASP A 171 6.34 22.88 -15.94
C ASP A 171 7.79 23.02 -15.41
N SER A 172 8.15 24.25 -15.02
CA SER A 172 9.46 24.57 -14.46
C SER A 172 9.71 24.02 -13.05
N THR A 173 8.72 23.37 -12.43
CA THR A 173 8.79 22.76 -11.10
C THR A 173 8.62 21.24 -11.16
N ASP A 174 8.89 20.65 -12.33
CA ASP A 174 8.84 19.21 -12.59
C ASP A 174 7.46 18.56 -12.38
N ARG A 175 6.39 19.35 -12.42
CA ARG A 175 5.01 18.82 -12.36
C ARG A 175 4.50 18.53 -13.77
N ILE A 176 3.77 17.42 -13.94
CA ILE A 176 3.19 17.01 -15.22
C ILE A 176 2.02 17.92 -15.59
N THR A 177 2.22 18.81 -16.55
CA THR A 177 1.17 19.69 -17.08
C THR A 177 0.41 19.08 -18.25
N GLY A 178 0.99 18.09 -18.93
CA GLY A 178 0.38 17.48 -20.11
C GLY A 178 0.63 15.98 -20.19
N ILE A 179 -0.39 15.22 -20.58
CA ILE A 179 -0.27 13.81 -20.97
C ILE A 179 -1.02 13.63 -22.29
N LYS A 180 -0.33 13.14 -23.31
CA LYS A 180 -0.92 12.93 -24.64
C LYS A 180 -0.64 11.52 -25.12
N VAL A 181 -1.65 10.84 -25.67
CA VAL A 181 -1.48 9.51 -26.27
C VAL A 181 -1.90 9.57 -27.74
N LEU A 182 -0.96 9.20 -28.62
CA LEU A 182 -1.16 9.10 -30.06
C LEU A 182 -1.12 7.64 -30.51
N GLN A 183 -1.99 7.29 -31.44
CA GLN A 183 -1.88 6.08 -32.25
C GLN A 183 -1.55 6.47 -33.68
N GLY A 184 -0.29 6.29 -34.08
CA GLY A 184 0.22 6.91 -35.31
C GLY A 184 0.09 8.44 -35.23
N SER A 185 -0.73 9.04 -36.09
CA SER A 185 -1.03 10.48 -36.07
C SER A 185 -2.34 10.85 -35.37
N LEU A 186 -3.13 9.87 -34.93
CA LEU A 186 -4.42 10.09 -34.29
C LEU A 186 -4.24 10.35 -32.80
N GLU A 187 -4.83 11.43 -32.30
CA GLU A 187 -4.79 11.79 -30.88
C GLU A 187 -5.98 11.21 -30.13
N HIS A 188 -5.72 10.30 -29.20
CA HIS A 188 -6.76 9.62 -28.41
C HIS A 188 -6.98 10.29 -27.06
N VAL A 189 -5.89 10.60 -26.35
CA VAL A 189 -5.90 11.25 -25.02
C VAL A 189 -5.10 12.55 -25.09
N ASN A 190 -5.63 13.62 -24.50
CA ASN A 190 -4.91 14.89 -24.33
C ASN A 190 -5.34 15.58 -23.02
N ILE A 191 -4.64 15.22 -21.94
CA ILE A 191 -4.86 15.73 -20.59
C ILE A 191 -3.97 16.96 -20.37
N GLN A 192 -4.56 18.02 -19.82
CA GLN A 192 -3.88 19.23 -19.38
C GLN A 192 -4.18 19.50 -17.91
N ASN A 193 -3.15 19.37 -17.08
CA ASN A 193 -3.24 19.59 -15.64
C ASN A 193 -2.98 21.06 -15.28
N GLY A 194 -3.71 21.55 -14.29
CA GLY A 194 -3.47 22.84 -13.65
C GLY A 194 -3.17 22.65 -12.17
N TYR A 195 -2.18 23.40 -11.67
CA TYR A 195 -1.76 23.35 -10.27
C TYR A 195 -1.91 24.72 -9.60
N ASP A 196 -2.15 24.72 -8.30
CA ASP A 196 -2.03 25.93 -7.50
C ASP A 196 -0.56 26.25 -7.16
N LYS A 197 -0.36 27.36 -6.45
CA LYS A 197 0.95 27.82 -6.00
C LYS A 197 1.66 26.87 -5.02
N ASN A 198 0.96 25.89 -4.45
CA ASN A 198 1.50 24.91 -3.52
C ASN A 198 1.70 23.53 -4.19
N GLY A 199 1.55 23.43 -5.52
CA GLY A 199 1.71 22.16 -6.23
C GLY A 199 0.52 21.22 -6.19
N ARG A 200 -0.63 21.65 -5.66
CA ARG A 200 -1.84 20.82 -5.61
C ARG A 200 -2.60 20.90 -6.92
N LEU A 201 -3.09 19.77 -7.42
CA LEU A 201 -3.90 19.68 -8.63
C LEU A 201 -5.21 20.44 -8.43
N ILE A 202 -5.50 21.43 -9.26
CA ILE A 202 -6.73 22.23 -9.25
C ILE A 202 -7.59 22.05 -10.50
N ARG A 203 -7.01 21.48 -11.57
CA ARG A 203 -7.73 21.23 -12.81
C ARG A 203 -7.14 20.02 -13.55
N VAL A 204 -8.01 19.17 -14.09
CA VAL A 204 -7.72 18.23 -15.18
C VAL A 204 -8.61 18.64 -16.34
N ASN A 205 -8.04 18.96 -17.50
CA ASN A 205 -8.80 19.19 -18.72
C ASN A 205 -8.44 18.12 -19.75
N GLU A 206 -9.43 17.39 -20.27
CA GLU A 206 -9.21 16.49 -21.39
C GLU A 206 -10.11 16.94 -22.54
N LYS A 207 -9.51 17.40 -23.63
CA LYS A 207 -10.20 17.89 -24.84
C LYS A 207 -11.42 18.79 -24.55
N GLY A 208 -11.30 19.70 -23.58
CA GLY A 208 -12.37 20.63 -23.19
C GLY A 208 -13.24 20.17 -22.01
N ARG A 209 -13.23 18.89 -21.64
CA ARG A 209 -13.90 18.35 -20.44
C ARG A 209 -13.07 18.70 -19.22
N ASN A 210 -13.62 19.52 -18.32
CA ASN A 210 -12.91 20.02 -17.15
C ASN A 210 -13.35 19.27 -15.89
N TYR A 211 -12.40 18.88 -15.07
CA TYR A 211 -12.60 18.49 -13.68
C TYR A 211 -11.77 19.42 -12.80
N SER A 212 -12.33 19.94 -11.72
CA SER A 212 -11.64 20.92 -10.87
C SER A 212 -11.66 20.55 -9.39
N TYR A 213 -10.63 20.99 -8.67
CA TYR A 213 -10.47 20.79 -7.24
C TYR A 213 -10.35 22.12 -6.53
N ARG A 214 -11.01 22.24 -5.38
CA ARG A 214 -10.87 23.38 -4.46
C ARG A 214 -10.39 22.89 -3.11
N TYR A 215 -9.46 23.64 -2.54
CA TYR A 215 -8.90 23.33 -1.23
C TYR A 215 -9.15 24.48 -0.25
N ASP A 216 -9.24 24.17 1.04
CA ASP A 216 -9.22 25.18 2.08
C ASP A 216 -7.83 25.79 2.28
N ALA A 217 -7.76 26.79 3.16
CA ALA A 217 -6.55 27.53 3.46
C ALA A 217 -5.42 26.69 4.08
N ILE A 218 -5.72 25.50 4.63
CA ILE A 218 -4.74 24.66 5.32
C ILE A 218 -4.33 23.42 4.52
N GLY A 219 -4.87 23.20 3.33
CA GLY A 219 -4.44 22.07 2.50
C GLY A 219 -5.55 21.16 2.01
N ARG A 220 -6.69 21.12 2.70
CA ARG A 220 -7.66 20.02 2.59
C ARG A 220 -8.61 20.22 1.43
N LEU A 221 -8.95 19.14 0.73
CA LEU A 221 -9.89 19.15 -0.39
C LEU A 221 -11.29 19.45 0.12
N VAL A 222 -11.94 20.51 -0.35
CA VAL A 222 -13.29 20.89 0.11
C VAL A 222 -14.35 20.73 -0.96
N GLU A 223 -13.94 20.67 -2.22
CA GLU A 223 -14.85 20.47 -3.35
C GLU A 223 -14.10 19.85 -4.53
N GLU A 224 -14.72 18.87 -5.17
CA GLU A 224 -14.43 18.43 -6.53
C GLU A 224 -15.60 18.83 -7.42
N HIS A 225 -15.38 19.17 -8.68
CA HIS A 225 -16.46 19.51 -9.61
C HIS A 225 -16.21 18.90 -10.99
N ASP A 226 -17.12 18.03 -11.40
CA ASP A 226 -17.14 17.40 -12.72
C ASP A 226 -17.86 18.29 -13.72
N GLY A 227 -17.12 18.86 -14.67
CA GLY A 227 -17.67 19.69 -15.74
C GLY A 227 -18.38 18.91 -16.84
N ILE A 228 -18.34 17.58 -16.85
CA ILE A 228 -19.13 16.74 -17.76
C ILE A 228 -20.58 16.69 -17.26
N THR A 229 -20.75 16.31 -15.99
CA THR A 229 -22.07 16.09 -15.38
C THR A 229 -22.60 17.28 -14.58
N GLY A 230 -21.75 18.27 -14.29
CA GLY A 230 -22.08 19.39 -13.41
C GLY A 230 -22.20 19.00 -11.93
N ILE A 231 -21.77 17.80 -11.54
CA ILE A 231 -21.81 17.34 -10.15
C ILE A 231 -20.64 17.90 -9.36
N SER A 232 -20.94 18.46 -8.19
CA SER A 232 -19.96 18.80 -7.16
C SER A 232 -19.90 17.71 -6.08
N THR A 233 -18.70 17.39 -5.62
CA THR A 233 -18.47 16.56 -4.43
C THR A 233 -17.93 17.45 -3.31
N ASP A 234 -18.74 17.72 -2.30
CA ASP A 234 -18.39 18.60 -1.19
C ASP A 234 -17.89 17.83 0.03
N TYR A 235 -16.87 18.35 0.71
CA TYR A 235 -16.27 17.74 1.90
C TYR A 235 -16.35 18.64 3.12
N SER A 236 -16.61 18.04 4.28
CA SER A 236 -16.41 18.69 5.57
C SER A 236 -15.54 17.83 6.48
N TYR A 237 -14.90 18.47 7.46
CA TYR A 237 -13.90 17.83 8.30
C TYR A 237 -14.15 18.10 9.77
N TYR A 238 -13.76 17.15 10.61
CA TYR A 238 -13.53 17.41 12.02
C TYR A 238 -12.30 18.29 12.21
N ASN A 239 -12.18 18.90 13.40
CA ASN A 239 -10.97 19.65 13.77
C ASN A 239 -9.71 18.76 13.83
N SER A 240 -9.88 17.43 13.98
CA SER A 240 -8.80 16.44 13.89
C SER A 240 -8.22 16.30 12.49
N GLY A 241 -8.93 16.73 11.44
CA GLY A 241 -8.55 16.54 10.05
C GLY A 241 -9.22 15.34 9.36
N SER A 242 -9.89 14.45 10.12
CA SER A 242 -10.69 13.35 9.55
C SER A 242 -11.92 13.89 8.81
N ILE A 243 -12.34 13.21 7.74
CA ILE A 243 -13.53 13.60 6.96
C ILE A 243 -14.76 13.38 7.82
N LYS A 244 -15.56 14.43 8.01
CA LYS A 244 -16.80 14.38 8.77
C LYS A 244 -17.99 14.04 7.87
N SER A 245 -18.02 14.62 6.68
CA SER A 245 -19.07 14.35 5.70
C SER A 245 -18.57 14.56 4.28
N MET A 246 -19.25 13.90 3.35
CA MET A 246 -19.10 14.04 1.91
C MET A 246 -20.50 14.08 1.28
N SER A 247 -20.72 14.85 0.21
CA SER A 247 -21.97 14.78 -0.55
C SER A 247 -21.76 15.02 -2.04
N HIS A 248 -22.48 14.27 -2.87
CA HIS A 248 -22.58 14.50 -4.32
C HIS A 248 -23.79 15.39 -4.60
N VAL A 249 -23.59 16.51 -5.28
CA VAL A 249 -24.58 17.56 -5.45
C VAL A 249 -24.74 17.95 -6.93
N SER A 250 -25.98 17.93 -7.42
CA SER A 250 -26.38 18.45 -8.72
C SER A 250 -27.15 19.76 -8.52
N GLY A 251 -26.48 20.91 -8.68
CA GLY A 251 -27.07 22.21 -8.36
C GLY A 251 -27.43 22.32 -6.87
N ASP A 252 -28.73 22.37 -6.55
CA ASP A 252 -29.25 22.37 -5.17
C ASP A 252 -29.70 20.97 -4.69
N THR A 253 -29.61 19.96 -5.54
CA THR A 253 -30.10 18.59 -5.26
C THR A 253 -28.95 17.71 -4.80
N ILE A 254 -29.08 17.11 -3.61
CA ILE A 254 -28.13 16.10 -3.12
C ILE A 254 -28.48 14.76 -3.77
N LEU A 255 -27.54 14.16 -4.49
CA LEU A 255 -27.63 12.80 -5.02
C LEU A 255 -27.28 11.78 -3.95
N ASP A 256 -26.17 11.99 -3.25
CA ASP A 256 -25.76 11.20 -2.08
C ASP A 256 -25.18 12.07 -0.99
N SER A 257 -25.30 11.59 0.24
CA SER A 257 -24.65 12.16 1.41
C SER A 257 -24.10 11.07 2.32
N PHE A 258 -22.90 11.31 2.82
CA PHE A 258 -22.19 10.44 3.73
C PHE A 258 -21.80 11.23 4.98
N ARG A 259 -22.00 10.65 6.17
CA ARG A 259 -21.45 11.15 7.44
C ARG A 259 -20.72 10.04 8.16
N TYR A 260 -19.56 10.37 8.70
CA TYR A 260 -18.66 9.39 9.31
C TYR A 260 -18.35 9.77 10.75
N SER A 261 -18.26 8.77 11.62
CA SER A 261 -17.72 8.92 12.98
C SER A 261 -16.59 7.93 13.20
N TYR A 262 -15.64 8.29 14.05
CA TYR A 262 -14.43 7.52 14.31
C TYR A 262 -14.23 7.28 15.81
N ASP A 263 -13.57 6.19 16.17
CA ASP A 263 -13.06 5.97 17.52
C ASP A 263 -11.76 6.78 17.77
N GLN A 264 -11.15 6.59 18.95
CA GLN A 264 -9.92 7.30 19.33
C GLN A 264 -8.67 6.83 18.58
N ARG A 265 -8.70 5.61 18.01
CA ARG A 265 -7.62 5.04 17.19
C ARG A 265 -7.75 5.42 15.72
N GLY A 266 -8.85 6.08 15.35
CA GLY A 266 -9.12 6.54 13.99
C GLY A 266 -9.93 5.54 13.16
N ASN A 267 -10.41 4.44 13.75
CA ASN A 267 -11.26 3.51 13.03
C ASN A 267 -12.66 4.11 12.84
N GLN A 268 -13.22 4.03 11.63
CA GLN A 268 -14.59 4.42 11.34
C GLN A 268 -15.57 3.49 12.07
N VAL A 269 -16.33 4.02 13.03
CA VAL A 269 -17.31 3.28 13.84
C VAL A 269 -18.75 3.44 13.36
N GLU A 270 -19.01 4.44 12.52
CA GLU A 270 -20.34 4.69 11.96
C GLU A 270 -20.21 5.33 10.58
N LYS A 271 -21.03 4.84 9.64
CA LYS A 271 -21.31 5.45 8.34
C LYS A 271 -22.82 5.67 8.24
N ASP A 272 -23.24 6.91 8.05
CA ASP A 272 -24.59 7.26 7.65
C ASP A 272 -24.57 7.64 6.17
N GLU A 273 -25.23 6.83 5.34
CA GLU A 273 -25.34 7.00 3.90
C GLU A 273 -26.79 7.25 3.54
N ASN A 274 -27.12 8.47 3.11
CA ASN A 274 -28.49 8.87 2.76
C ASN A 274 -29.54 8.61 3.86
N GLY A 275 -29.14 8.67 5.14
CA GLY A 275 -30.00 8.39 6.31
C GLY A 275 -29.94 6.92 6.77
N VAL A 276 -29.24 6.06 6.04
CA VAL A 276 -29.05 4.63 6.34
C VAL A 276 -27.76 4.47 7.15
N VAL A 277 -27.90 4.08 8.41
CA VAL A 277 -26.77 4.00 9.35
C VAL A 277 -26.23 2.57 9.42
N THR A 278 -24.93 2.42 9.16
CA THR A 278 -24.13 1.22 9.42
C THR A 278 -23.14 1.49 10.54
N LYS A 279 -23.00 0.58 11.50
CA LYS A 279 -22.04 0.69 12.60
C LYS A 279 -20.99 -0.41 12.54
N TYR A 280 -19.76 -0.06 12.88
CA TYR A 280 -18.61 -0.95 12.84
C TYR A 280 -17.97 -1.04 14.23
N TYR A 281 -17.66 -2.26 14.64
CA TYR A 281 -16.93 -2.55 15.87
C TYR A 281 -15.69 -3.34 15.54
N TYR A 282 -14.60 -3.03 16.23
CA TYR A 282 -13.29 -3.63 15.99
C TYR A 282 -12.83 -4.38 17.24
N ASP A 283 -11.95 -5.35 17.04
CA ASP A 283 -11.24 -6.00 18.14
C ASP A 283 -10.05 -5.14 18.64
N PRO A 284 -9.33 -5.55 19.69
CA PRO A 284 -8.19 -4.80 20.21
C PRO A 284 -7.01 -4.60 19.24
N LEU A 285 -6.95 -5.36 18.14
CA LEU A 285 -5.96 -5.19 17.06
C LEU A 285 -6.49 -4.30 15.93
N SER A 286 -7.66 -3.67 16.11
CA SER A 286 -8.36 -2.88 15.10
C SER A 286 -8.83 -3.70 13.89
N ARG A 287 -8.99 -5.03 14.02
CA ARG A 287 -9.60 -5.87 12.99
C ARG A 287 -11.13 -5.76 13.07
N LEU A 288 -11.81 -5.73 11.94
CA LEU A 288 -13.27 -5.57 11.87
C LEU A 288 -13.96 -6.77 12.53
N LYS A 289 -14.69 -6.55 13.61
CA LYS A 289 -15.29 -7.62 14.42
C LYS A 289 -16.79 -7.76 14.19
N THR A 290 -17.53 -6.65 14.19
CA THR A 290 -18.99 -6.67 14.04
C THR A 290 -19.43 -5.51 13.16
N VAL A 291 -20.37 -5.77 12.26
CA VAL A 291 -21.08 -4.78 11.46
C VAL A 291 -22.56 -4.85 11.82
N LEU A 292 -23.15 -3.74 12.24
CA LEU A 292 -24.59 -3.60 12.41
C LEU A 292 -25.15 -2.81 11.23
N LEU A 293 -26.03 -3.45 10.48
CA LEU A 293 -26.74 -2.87 9.34
C LEU A 293 -27.98 -2.11 9.82
N SER A 294 -28.50 -1.23 8.99
CA SER A 294 -29.64 -0.36 9.33
C SER A 294 -30.97 -1.11 9.50
N ASP A 295 -31.08 -2.31 8.95
CA ASP A 295 -32.26 -3.18 8.94
C ASP A 295 -32.24 -4.22 10.08
N ASP A 296 -31.54 -3.89 11.17
CA ASP A 296 -31.20 -4.79 12.29
C ASP A 296 -30.34 -6.01 11.89
N GLY A 297 -29.79 -6.03 10.67
CA GLY A 297 -28.85 -7.03 10.23
C GLY A 297 -27.51 -6.97 10.97
N VAL A 298 -26.85 -8.12 11.14
CA VAL A 298 -25.57 -8.24 11.85
C VAL A 298 -24.61 -9.10 11.04
N ILE A 299 -23.35 -8.67 10.94
CA ILE A 299 -22.24 -9.49 10.43
C ILE A 299 -21.15 -9.54 11.50
N ASP A 300 -20.88 -10.73 12.04
CA ASP A 300 -19.85 -10.96 13.05
C ASP A 300 -18.70 -11.78 12.48
N TYR A 301 -17.47 -11.32 12.70
CA TYR A 301 -16.22 -11.98 12.31
C TYR A 301 -15.46 -12.49 13.52
N ARG A 302 -14.86 -13.67 13.36
CA ARG A 302 -13.92 -14.29 14.29
C ARG A 302 -12.60 -14.51 13.57
N TYR A 303 -11.51 -14.37 14.31
CA TYR A 303 -10.16 -14.52 13.77
C TYR A 303 -9.43 -15.65 14.50
N ASP A 304 -8.55 -16.36 13.79
CA ASP A 304 -7.58 -17.25 14.42
C ASP A 304 -6.33 -16.48 14.88
N ASP A 305 -5.38 -17.24 15.40
CA ASP A 305 -4.14 -16.75 15.98
C ASP A 305 -3.17 -16.18 14.94
N LEU A 306 -3.30 -16.60 13.68
CA LEU A 306 -2.55 -16.08 12.55
C LEU A 306 -3.29 -14.91 11.87
N SER A 307 -4.37 -14.41 12.46
CA SER A 307 -5.22 -13.36 11.90
C SER A 307 -5.95 -13.71 10.62
N ASN A 308 -6.17 -14.99 10.34
CA ASN A 308 -7.14 -15.40 9.34
C ASN A 308 -8.57 -15.26 9.89
N ILE A 309 -9.56 -15.01 9.03
CA ILE A 309 -10.97 -15.10 9.40
C ILE A 309 -11.30 -16.57 9.68
N SER A 310 -11.57 -16.94 10.93
CA SER A 310 -11.85 -18.32 11.35
C SER A 310 -13.35 -18.65 11.38
N GLY A 311 -14.20 -17.62 11.40
CA GLY A 311 -15.64 -17.77 11.32
C GLY A 311 -16.36 -16.47 11.01
N ALA A 312 -17.50 -16.57 10.34
CA ALA A 312 -18.38 -15.44 10.08
C ALA A 312 -19.84 -15.83 10.33
N VAL A 313 -20.63 -14.94 10.93
CA VAL A 313 -22.07 -15.11 11.11
C VAL A 313 -22.77 -13.90 10.53
N GLU A 314 -23.68 -14.11 9.58
CA GLU A 314 -24.51 -13.08 8.99
C GLU A 314 -25.98 -13.33 9.34
N VAL A 315 -26.62 -12.32 9.92
CA VAL A 315 -28.06 -12.31 10.24
C VAL A 315 -28.71 -11.20 9.42
N LYS A 316 -29.63 -11.56 8.52
CA LYS A 316 -30.41 -10.61 7.71
C LYS A 316 -31.90 -10.99 7.81
N GLY A 317 -32.66 -10.22 8.60
CA GLY A 317 -34.05 -10.56 8.95
C GLY A 317 -34.14 -11.90 9.67
N ASN A 318 -34.91 -12.86 9.12
CA ASN A 318 -35.05 -14.21 9.69
C ASN A 318 -33.99 -15.21 9.19
N LYS A 319 -33.05 -14.78 8.35
CA LYS A 319 -32.02 -15.64 7.78
C LYS A 319 -30.74 -15.53 8.59
N ILE A 320 -30.14 -16.68 8.86
CA ILE A 320 -28.85 -16.80 9.54
C ILE A 320 -27.97 -17.67 8.64
N SER A 321 -26.83 -17.10 8.26
CA SER A 321 -25.75 -17.79 7.55
C SER A 321 -24.55 -17.87 8.47
N GLU A 322 -24.01 -19.07 8.70
CA GLU A 322 -22.78 -19.26 9.45
C GLU A 322 -21.73 -19.92 8.56
N THR A 323 -20.54 -19.32 8.51
CA THR A 323 -19.39 -19.82 7.74
C THR A 323 -18.24 -20.18 8.66
N SER A 324 -17.72 -21.39 8.52
CA SER A 324 -16.46 -21.83 9.12
C SER A 324 -15.33 -21.82 8.09
N TYR A 325 -14.10 -21.64 8.56
CA TYR A 325 -12.91 -21.57 7.71
C TYR A 325 -11.84 -22.51 8.28
N LEU A 326 -11.13 -23.22 7.40
CA LEU A 326 -10.01 -24.08 7.74
C LEU A 326 -8.77 -23.61 6.98
N TYR A 327 -7.67 -23.40 7.69
CA TYR A 327 -6.38 -23.01 7.13
C TYR A 327 -5.30 -24.04 7.46
N ASP A 328 -4.22 -24.04 6.69
CA ASP A 328 -2.97 -24.68 7.12
C ASP A 328 -2.03 -23.70 7.85
N ARG A 329 -0.80 -24.16 8.12
CA ARG A 329 0.22 -23.41 8.87
C ARG A 329 0.83 -22.25 8.10
N ASN A 330 0.67 -22.21 6.78
CA ASN A 330 1.06 -21.09 5.94
C ASN A 330 -0.09 -20.09 5.78
N SER A 331 -1.16 -20.20 6.58
CA SER A 331 -2.38 -19.40 6.42
C SER A 331 -3.06 -19.61 5.07
N ARG A 332 -2.86 -20.74 4.39
CA ARG A 332 -3.58 -21.02 3.14
C ARG A 332 -4.98 -21.55 3.48
N LEU A 333 -6.02 -20.92 2.93
CA LEU A 333 -7.42 -21.29 3.17
C LEU A 333 -7.70 -22.59 2.44
N LEU A 334 -8.01 -23.68 3.13
CA LEU A 334 -8.25 -25.01 2.55
C LEU A 334 -9.73 -25.33 2.32
N LEU A 335 -10.60 -24.82 3.20
CA LEU A 335 -12.03 -25.11 3.20
C LEU A 335 -12.83 -23.95 3.78
N THR A 336 -13.96 -23.63 3.16
CA THR A 336 -15.07 -22.91 3.80
C THR A 336 -16.32 -23.76 3.78
N GLU A 337 -17.11 -23.71 4.86
CA GLU A 337 -18.44 -24.31 4.93
C GLU A 337 -19.44 -23.28 5.41
N THR A 338 -20.37 -22.89 4.54
CA THR A 338 -21.44 -21.94 4.85
C THR A 338 -22.76 -22.68 4.99
N ALA A 339 -23.43 -22.54 6.13
CA ALA A 339 -24.75 -23.10 6.39
C ALA A 339 -25.81 -22.00 6.51
N GLU A 340 -26.87 -22.07 5.69
CA GLU A 340 -28.07 -21.22 5.77
C GLU A 340 -29.33 -22.12 5.72
N GLY A 341 -29.91 -22.43 6.87
CA GLY A 341 -31.04 -23.38 6.96
C GLY A 341 -30.65 -24.78 6.45
N ASP A 342 -31.38 -25.29 5.45
CA ASP A 342 -31.11 -26.59 4.81
C ASP A 342 -30.08 -26.52 3.66
N ARG A 343 -29.63 -25.32 3.29
CA ARG A 343 -28.60 -25.09 2.27
C ARG A 343 -27.23 -25.08 2.94
N ASN A 344 -26.29 -25.81 2.35
CA ASN A 344 -24.88 -25.79 2.74
C ASN A 344 -24.03 -25.56 1.47
N VAL A 345 -23.10 -24.62 1.53
CA VAL A 345 -22.11 -24.37 0.48
C VAL A 345 -20.73 -24.70 1.02
N GLU A 346 -20.03 -25.59 0.32
CA GLU A 346 -18.70 -26.03 0.69
C GLU A 346 -17.73 -25.57 -0.40
N GLN A 347 -16.71 -24.79 -0.07
CA GLN A 347 -15.66 -24.41 -1.01
C GLN A 347 -14.32 -25.01 -0.62
N ARG A 348 -13.67 -25.74 -1.52
CA ARG A 348 -12.37 -26.38 -1.33
C ARG A 348 -11.31 -25.68 -2.16
N PHE A 349 -10.16 -25.48 -1.54
CA PHE A 349 -9.06 -24.73 -2.13
C PHE A 349 -7.79 -25.58 -2.12
N SER A 350 -6.99 -25.46 -3.18
CA SER A 350 -5.65 -26.04 -3.22
C SER A 350 -4.64 -25.01 -3.70
N TYR A 351 -3.37 -25.18 -3.33
CA TYR A 351 -2.30 -24.23 -3.63
C TYR A 351 -1.12 -24.96 -4.26
N ASP A 352 -0.28 -24.22 -4.99
CA ASP A 352 1.05 -24.68 -5.35
C ASP A 352 2.03 -24.56 -4.15
N LEU A 353 3.32 -24.83 -4.40
CA LEU A 353 4.32 -24.80 -3.33
C LEU A 353 4.69 -23.36 -2.92
N GLU A 354 4.49 -22.39 -3.81
CA GLU A 354 4.65 -20.94 -3.58
C GLU A 354 3.44 -20.29 -2.87
N GLY A 355 2.42 -21.07 -2.53
CA GLY A 355 1.23 -20.53 -1.87
C GLY A 355 0.32 -19.75 -2.82
N ASN A 356 0.42 -19.97 -4.13
CA ASN A 356 -0.57 -19.47 -5.06
C ASN A 356 -1.78 -20.39 -5.09
N LEU A 357 -2.98 -19.81 -5.07
CA LEU A 357 -4.21 -20.56 -5.27
C LEU A 357 -4.14 -21.28 -6.62
N LYS A 358 -4.46 -22.57 -6.62
CA LYS A 358 -4.42 -23.46 -7.79
C LYS A 358 -5.82 -23.89 -8.21
N THR A 359 -6.68 -24.22 -7.24
CA THR A 359 -8.07 -24.57 -7.53
C THR A 359 -9.00 -24.00 -6.47
N LYS A 360 -10.21 -23.61 -6.89
CA LYS A 360 -11.35 -23.30 -6.02
C LYS A 360 -12.56 -24.11 -6.51
N GLU A 361 -12.97 -25.09 -5.73
CA GLU A 361 -14.12 -25.95 -6.02
C GLU A 361 -15.28 -25.59 -5.10
N GLU A 362 -16.47 -25.30 -5.63
CA GLU A 362 -17.67 -24.95 -4.88
C GLU A 362 -18.74 -26.01 -5.07
N ALA A 363 -19.14 -26.67 -3.99
CA ALA A 363 -20.24 -27.64 -3.96
C ALA A 363 -21.42 -27.09 -3.15
N VAL A 364 -22.57 -26.92 -3.80
CA VAL A 364 -23.81 -26.50 -3.15
C VAL A 364 -24.65 -27.73 -2.84
N LYS A 365 -25.05 -27.91 -1.58
CA LYS A 365 -25.87 -29.02 -1.09
C LYS A 365 -27.20 -28.49 -0.53
N HIS A 366 -28.30 -29.18 -0.83
CA HIS A 366 -29.62 -28.93 -0.25
C HIS A 366 -30.12 -30.19 0.45
N SER A 367 -30.33 -30.11 1.76
CA SER A 367 -30.67 -31.27 2.62
C SER A 367 -29.71 -32.46 2.42
N GLY A 368 -28.42 -32.17 2.22
CA GLY A 368 -27.36 -33.15 1.99
C GLY A 368 -27.19 -33.66 0.55
N ASN A 369 -28.07 -33.27 -0.38
CA ASN A 369 -27.94 -33.66 -1.80
C ASN A 369 -27.18 -32.59 -2.60
N LEU A 370 -26.22 -33.02 -3.42
CA LEU A 370 -25.47 -32.12 -4.30
C LEU A 370 -26.41 -31.49 -5.35
N ALA A 371 -26.45 -30.17 -5.39
CA ALA A 371 -27.27 -29.38 -6.29
C ALA A 371 -26.44 -28.73 -7.43
N ALA A 372 -25.21 -28.32 -7.14
CA ALA A 372 -24.28 -27.77 -8.13
C ALA A 372 -22.83 -28.02 -7.71
N ASN A 373 -21.93 -28.12 -8.68
CA ASN A 373 -20.48 -28.15 -8.47
C ASN A 373 -19.80 -27.23 -9.50
N LYS A 374 -18.94 -26.33 -9.05
CA LYS A 374 -18.19 -25.38 -9.88
C LYS A 374 -16.71 -25.50 -9.55
N LYS A 375 -15.84 -25.33 -10.53
CA LYS A 375 -14.40 -25.37 -10.33
C LYS A 375 -13.72 -24.25 -11.09
N PHE A 376 -12.88 -23.49 -10.41
CA PHE A 376 -11.89 -22.62 -11.02
C PHE A 376 -10.52 -23.26 -10.92
N GLU A 377 -9.71 -23.10 -11.96
CA GLU A 377 -8.28 -23.42 -11.95
C GLU A 377 -7.47 -22.17 -12.21
N TYR A 378 -6.45 -21.93 -11.40
CA TYR A 378 -5.59 -20.75 -11.45
C TYR A 378 -4.17 -21.21 -11.75
N ILE A 379 -3.54 -20.57 -12.72
CA ILE A 379 -2.21 -20.92 -13.20
C ILE A 379 -1.38 -19.64 -13.15
N PHE A 380 -0.24 -19.72 -12.47
CA PHE A 380 0.72 -18.64 -12.35
C PHE A 380 1.90 -18.89 -13.28
N ASN A 381 2.55 -17.83 -13.79
CA ASN A 381 3.75 -17.92 -14.62
C ASN A 381 5.02 -18.22 -13.77
N GLY A 382 6.21 -18.15 -14.36
CA GLY A 382 7.48 -18.32 -13.65
C GLY A 382 7.99 -17.09 -12.89
N TYR A 383 7.27 -15.97 -12.95
CA TYR A 383 7.51 -14.78 -12.14
C TYR A 383 6.49 -14.62 -11.01
N ASN A 384 5.76 -15.70 -10.68
CA ASN A 384 4.75 -15.72 -9.63
C ASN A 384 3.53 -14.80 -9.87
N GLN A 385 3.15 -14.60 -11.14
CA GLN A 385 1.99 -13.77 -11.52
C GLN A 385 0.88 -14.63 -12.10
N LEU A 386 -0.39 -14.29 -11.83
CA LEU A 386 -1.54 -15.04 -12.34
C LEU A 386 -1.59 -14.96 -13.87
N GLU A 387 -1.22 -16.02 -14.57
CA GLU A 387 -1.17 -16.08 -16.04
C GLU A 387 -2.54 -16.45 -16.62
N LYS A 388 -3.29 -17.30 -15.92
CA LYS A 388 -4.49 -17.91 -16.50
C LYS A 388 -5.48 -18.37 -15.45
N VAL A 389 -6.76 -18.20 -15.74
CA VAL A 389 -7.89 -18.74 -14.98
C VAL A 389 -8.82 -19.51 -15.90
N ILE A 390 -9.09 -20.77 -15.56
CA ILE A 390 -10.10 -21.61 -16.20
C ILE A 390 -11.37 -21.52 -15.34
N THR A 391 -12.45 -21.04 -15.92
CA THR A 391 -13.74 -20.85 -15.24
C THR A 391 -14.56 -22.17 -15.20
N PRO A 392 -15.63 -22.26 -14.40
CA PRO A 392 -16.44 -23.48 -14.28
C PRO A 392 -17.12 -23.95 -15.57
N ASP A 393 -17.26 -23.07 -16.56
CA ASP A 393 -17.78 -23.33 -17.90
C ASP A 393 -16.66 -23.56 -18.94
N ASP A 394 -15.44 -23.88 -18.47
CA ASP A 394 -14.24 -24.17 -19.27
C ASP A 394 -13.75 -23.01 -20.16
N ARG A 395 -14.22 -21.77 -19.91
CA ARG A 395 -13.69 -20.57 -20.55
C ARG A 395 -12.39 -20.16 -19.88
N ILE A 396 -11.59 -19.41 -20.62
CA ILE A 396 -10.22 -19.11 -20.24
C ILE A 396 -10.01 -17.61 -20.23
N ALA A 397 -9.67 -17.07 -19.06
CA ALA A 397 -9.07 -15.76 -18.92
C ALA A 397 -7.53 -15.91 -18.91
N GLU A 398 -6.83 -15.17 -19.77
CA GLU A 398 -5.36 -15.17 -19.85
C GLU A 398 -4.82 -13.76 -19.60
N TYR A 399 -3.68 -13.65 -18.95
CA TYR A 399 -3.07 -12.38 -18.56
C TYR A 399 -1.60 -12.37 -18.96
N ILE A 400 -1.17 -11.25 -19.57
CA ILE A 400 0.22 -10.99 -19.94
C ILE A 400 0.72 -9.81 -19.13
N TYR A 401 1.93 -9.89 -18.60
CA TYR A 401 2.57 -8.83 -17.81
C TYR A 401 3.79 -8.28 -18.54
N ASN A 402 4.07 -7.00 -18.35
CA ASN A 402 5.33 -6.40 -18.78
C ASN A 402 6.45 -6.64 -17.76
N GLY A 403 7.67 -6.23 -18.10
CA GLY A 403 8.84 -6.39 -17.24
C GLY A 403 8.81 -5.64 -15.90
N ASP A 404 7.85 -4.70 -15.72
CA ASP A 404 7.60 -4.00 -14.45
C ASP A 404 6.52 -4.69 -13.59
N GLY A 405 6.00 -5.82 -14.05
CA GLY A 405 4.95 -6.58 -13.35
C GLY A 405 3.53 -6.03 -13.53
N LEU A 406 3.32 -5.05 -14.41
CA LEU A 406 1.98 -4.54 -14.73
C LEU A 406 1.34 -5.38 -15.84
N ARG A 407 0.02 -5.62 -15.73
CA ARG A 407 -0.76 -6.41 -16.69
C ARG A 407 -0.84 -5.69 -18.03
N ALA A 408 -0.02 -6.09 -18.99
CA ALA A 408 0.01 -5.54 -20.33
C ALA A 408 -1.17 -5.97 -21.19
N ALA A 409 -1.74 -7.16 -20.97
CA ALA A 409 -2.93 -7.61 -21.69
C ALA A 409 -3.80 -8.58 -20.89
N LYS A 410 -5.08 -8.66 -21.26
CA LYS A 410 -6.04 -9.66 -20.84
C LYS A 410 -6.74 -10.26 -22.04
N GLY A 411 -6.75 -11.59 -22.16
CA GLY A 411 -7.57 -12.35 -23.10
C GLY A 411 -8.75 -13.00 -22.38
N PHE A 412 -9.95 -12.97 -22.96
CA PHE A 412 -11.09 -13.77 -22.52
C PHE A 412 -11.97 -14.10 -23.72
N ASP A 413 -12.24 -15.39 -23.93
CA ASP A 413 -12.77 -15.93 -25.19
C ASP A 413 -11.96 -15.47 -26.42
N ASP A 414 -12.59 -14.73 -27.35
CA ASP A 414 -11.98 -14.24 -28.59
C ASP A 414 -11.48 -12.79 -28.48
N GLU A 415 -11.65 -12.15 -27.32
CA GLU A 415 -11.26 -10.75 -27.10
C GLU A 415 -9.94 -10.65 -26.34
N VAL A 416 -9.01 -9.85 -26.86
CA VAL A 416 -7.76 -9.49 -26.18
C VAL A 416 -7.68 -7.98 -26.02
N ILE A 417 -7.66 -7.52 -24.78
CA ILE A 417 -7.52 -6.12 -24.40
C ILE A 417 -6.07 -5.89 -23.95
N SER A 418 -5.37 -4.96 -24.60
CA SER A 418 -4.06 -4.47 -24.17
C SER A 418 -4.21 -3.19 -23.35
N TYR A 419 -3.37 -3.03 -22.32
CA TYR A 419 -3.43 -1.93 -21.36
C TYR A 419 -2.18 -1.04 -21.44
N TYR A 420 -2.38 0.27 -21.46
CA TYR A 420 -1.32 1.28 -21.42
C TYR A 420 -1.49 2.14 -20.19
N TYR A 421 -0.38 2.41 -19.50
CA TYR A 421 -0.41 2.91 -18.13
C TYR A 421 0.08 4.37 -18.02
N ASP A 422 -0.49 5.13 -17.10
CA ASP A 422 0.11 6.32 -16.52
C ASP A 422 0.40 6.06 -15.03
N ARG A 423 1.68 6.00 -14.66
CA ARG A 423 2.13 5.86 -13.26
C ARG A 423 1.40 4.73 -12.51
N GLY A 424 1.35 3.54 -13.13
CA GLY A 424 0.70 2.36 -12.57
C GLY A 424 -0.83 2.29 -12.71
N ASN A 425 -1.47 3.29 -13.32
CA ASN A 425 -2.92 3.27 -13.59
C ASN A 425 -3.21 3.06 -15.07
N ILE A 426 -4.18 2.21 -15.39
CA ILE A 426 -4.61 1.99 -16.78
C ILE A 426 -5.19 3.31 -17.31
N LEU A 427 -4.59 3.84 -18.39
CA LEU A 427 -4.97 5.08 -19.06
C LEU A 427 -5.74 4.81 -20.37
N LEU A 428 -5.29 3.81 -21.14
CA LEU A 428 -5.83 3.45 -22.45
C LEU A 428 -5.97 1.93 -22.55
N GLU A 429 -7.05 1.49 -23.18
CA GLU A 429 -7.32 0.10 -23.53
C GLU A 429 -7.46 -0.03 -25.05
N THR A 430 -6.88 -1.08 -25.63
CA THR A 430 -7.04 -1.40 -27.04
C THR A 430 -7.41 -2.86 -27.27
N SER A 431 -8.30 -3.14 -28.21
CA SER A 431 -8.60 -4.49 -28.70
C SER A 431 -8.44 -4.54 -30.21
N ASN A 432 -7.76 -5.55 -30.75
CA ASN A 432 -7.45 -5.65 -32.19
C ASN A 432 -6.80 -4.38 -32.79
N ASN A 433 -5.93 -3.71 -32.01
CA ASN A 433 -5.33 -2.41 -32.34
C ASN A 433 -6.32 -1.24 -32.49
N GLU A 434 -7.57 -1.35 -32.05
CA GLU A 434 -8.50 -0.23 -31.94
C GLU A 434 -8.60 0.21 -30.48
N VAL A 435 -8.70 1.51 -30.22
CA VAL A 435 -8.91 2.02 -28.85
C VAL A 435 -10.34 1.72 -28.41
N THR A 436 -10.50 0.93 -27.36
CA THR A 436 -11.81 0.55 -26.82
C THR A 436 -12.19 1.34 -25.58
N ALA A 437 -11.22 1.82 -24.81
CA ALA A 437 -11.50 2.71 -23.69
C ALA A 437 -10.36 3.68 -23.33
N LYS A 438 -10.75 4.80 -22.73
CA LYS A 438 -9.88 5.81 -22.11
C LYS A 438 -10.31 6.04 -20.67
N ASN A 439 -9.38 5.98 -19.73
CA ASN A 439 -9.64 6.13 -18.30
C ASN A 439 -8.92 7.37 -17.78
N ILE A 440 -9.67 8.45 -17.56
CA ILE A 440 -9.10 9.74 -17.18
C ILE A 440 -9.10 9.87 -15.66
N ARG A 441 -7.91 10.11 -15.10
CA ARG A 441 -7.68 10.22 -13.66
C ARG A 441 -7.17 11.61 -13.28
N GLY A 442 -7.59 12.08 -12.11
CA GLY A 442 -6.96 13.17 -11.38
C GLY A 442 -6.44 12.64 -10.04
N ASN A 443 -6.99 13.12 -8.93
CA ASN A 443 -6.73 12.50 -7.61
C ASN A 443 -7.32 11.07 -7.53
N ARG A 444 -8.37 10.78 -8.30
CA ARG A 444 -9.06 9.49 -8.45
C ARG A 444 -9.50 9.30 -9.90
N LEU A 445 -10.16 8.19 -10.22
CA LEU A 445 -10.83 7.99 -11.51
C LEU A 445 -11.94 9.03 -11.67
N ILE A 446 -11.90 9.80 -12.75
CA ILE A 446 -12.87 10.85 -13.02
C ILE A 446 -13.95 10.30 -13.94
N TYR A 447 -13.54 9.86 -15.14
CA TYR A 447 -14.45 9.27 -16.10
C TYR A 447 -13.75 8.22 -16.96
N ARG A 448 -14.56 7.30 -17.49
CA ARG A 448 -14.21 6.34 -18.54
C ARG A 448 -14.96 6.71 -19.80
N GLU A 449 -14.28 6.69 -20.93
CA GLU A 449 -14.90 6.82 -22.25
C GLU A 449 -14.71 5.53 -23.03
N THR A 450 -15.80 4.97 -23.53
CA THR A 450 -15.84 3.77 -24.38
C THR A 450 -16.67 4.04 -25.64
N ASP A 451 -16.77 3.07 -26.54
CA ASP A 451 -17.66 3.17 -27.70
C ASP A 451 -19.14 3.34 -27.33
N ALA A 452 -19.53 2.93 -26.11
CA ALA A 452 -20.89 3.06 -25.61
C ALA A 452 -21.19 4.44 -25.00
N GLY A 453 -20.15 5.23 -24.65
CA GLY A 453 -20.30 6.58 -24.15
C GLY A 453 -19.31 6.95 -23.05
N ILE A 454 -19.60 8.04 -22.34
CA ILE A 454 -18.81 8.55 -21.23
C ILE A 454 -19.51 8.22 -19.92
N TYR A 455 -18.76 7.67 -18.98
CA TYR A 455 -19.19 7.30 -17.64
C TYR A 455 -18.39 8.07 -16.60
N SER A 456 -19.02 9.03 -15.91
CA SER A 456 -18.42 9.73 -14.77
C SER A 456 -18.59 8.93 -13.48
N TYR A 457 -17.55 8.89 -12.66
CA TYR A 457 -17.48 8.07 -11.45
C TYR A 457 -17.72 8.92 -10.20
N LEU A 458 -18.66 8.49 -9.37
CA LEU A 458 -18.85 9.02 -8.02
C LEU A 458 -18.31 8.04 -6.99
N HIS A 459 -17.59 8.55 -6.00
CA HIS A 459 -16.90 7.73 -5.00
C HIS A 459 -17.32 8.08 -3.58
N ASN A 460 -17.28 7.11 -2.66
CA ASN A 460 -17.29 7.42 -1.24
C ASN A 460 -15.88 7.85 -0.74
N THR A 461 -15.73 8.12 0.56
CA THR A 461 -14.42 8.54 1.11
C THR A 461 -13.35 7.46 1.08
N HIS A 462 -13.73 6.17 1.19
CA HIS A 462 -12.85 5.02 1.08
C HIS A 462 -12.25 4.90 -0.33
N GLY A 463 -12.98 5.33 -1.35
CA GLY A 463 -12.57 5.26 -2.75
C GLY A 463 -13.45 4.34 -3.59
N ASP A 464 -14.44 3.67 -2.97
CA ASP A 464 -15.36 2.79 -3.67
C ASP A 464 -16.21 3.58 -4.65
N VAL A 465 -16.37 3.05 -5.86
CA VAL A 465 -17.29 3.61 -6.86
C VAL A 465 -18.72 3.34 -6.39
N VAL A 466 -19.48 4.37 -6.01
CA VAL A 466 -20.86 4.23 -5.51
C VAL A 466 -21.90 4.47 -6.60
N LYS A 467 -21.59 5.28 -7.61
CA LYS A 467 -22.45 5.50 -8.78
C LYS A 467 -21.66 5.76 -10.04
N LEU A 468 -22.30 5.42 -11.17
CA LEU A 468 -21.92 5.92 -12.49
C LEU A 468 -22.99 6.85 -13.02
N LEU A 469 -22.54 7.91 -13.68
CA LEU A 469 -23.38 8.85 -14.41
C LEU A 469 -23.02 8.84 -15.89
N ASN A 470 -24.02 8.97 -16.77
CA ASN A 470 -23.77 9.31 -18.18
C ASN A 470 -23.47 10.81 -18.35
N GLU A 471 -23.18 11.24 -19.58
CA GLU A 471 -22.92 12.66 -19.90
C GLU A 471 -24.12 13.61 -19.66
N ASN A 472 -25.33 13.08 -19.54
CA ASN A 472 -26.54 13.85 -19.22
C ASN A 472 -26.82 13.90 -17.69
N SER A 473 -25.88 13.37 -16.89
CA SER A 473 -25.98 13.27 -15.43
C SER A 473 -27.04 12.30 -14.93
N ASP A 474 -27.53 11.40 -15.79
CA ASP A 474 -28.40 10.31 -15.38
C ASP A 474 -27.58 9.22 -14.67
N VAL A 475 -28.09 8.72 -13.55
CA VAL A 475 -27.52 7.55 -12.87
C VAL A 475 -27.78 6.32 -13.73
N ILE A 476 -26.70 5.71 -14.21
CA ILE A 476 -26.78 4.47 -15.01
C ILE A 476 -26.56 3.22 -14.16
N LYS A 477 -25.88 3.35 -13.03
CA LYS A 477 -25.62 2.24 -12.10
C LYS A 477 -25.32 2.77 -10.71
N ASP A 478 -25.89 2.10 -9.72
CA ASP A 478 -25.64 2.25 -8.29
C ASP A 478 -24.90 1.02 -7.78
N TYR A 479 -23.93 1.22 -6.89
CA TYR A 479 -23.18 0.16 -6.25
C TYR A 479 -23.27 0.26 -4.74
N THR A 480 -23.49 -0.90 -4.12
CA THR A 480 -23.33 -1.11 -2.68
C THR A 480 -22.36 -2.27 -2.52
N TYR A 481 -21.45 -2.15 -1.56
CA TYR A 481 -20.50 -3.20 -1.23
C TYR A 481 -20.68 -3.66 0.21
N ASP A 482 -20.41 -4.94 0.43
CA ASP A 482 -20.10 -5.42 1.76
C ASP A 482 -18.75 -4.85 2.24
N PRO A 483 -18.38 -5.04 3.53
CA PRO A 483 -17.13 -4.53 4.08
C PRO A 483 -15.86 -4.96 3.34
N TYR A 484 -15.87 -6.09 2.63
CA TYR A 484 -14.72 -6.66 1.92
C TYR A 484 -14.88 -6.53 0.39
N GLY A 485 -15.72 -5.60 -0.08
CA GLY A 485 -15.78 -5.24 -1.49
C GLY A 485 -16.61 -6.14 -2.39
N MET A 486 -17.43 -7.04 -1.81
CA MET A 486 -18.42 -7.82 -2.57
C MET A 486 -19.59 -6.91 -2.96
N GLU A 487 -19.90 -6.78 -4.26
CA GLU A 487 -21.06 -5.99 -4.74
C GLU A 487 -22.38 -6.66 -4.31
N GLU A 488 -23.23 -5.93 -3.58
CA GLU A 488 -24.59 -6.35 -3.23
C GLU A 488 -25.53 -6.10 -4.42
N VAL A 489 -26.17 -7.17 -4.94
CA VAL A 489 -27.07 -7.05 -6.09
C VAL A 489 -28.53 -6.85 -5.63
N ASN A 490 -29.07 -5.65 -5.88
CA ASN A 490 -30.48 -5.31 -5.65
C ASN A 490 -31.39 -5.98 -6.70
N SER A 491 -31.78 -7.24 -6.47
CA SER A 491 -32.90 -7.84 -7.20
C SER A 491 -34.03 -8.15 -6.24
N SER A 492 -35.16 -7.48 -6.41
CA SER A 492 -36.36 -7.59 -5.55
C SER A 492 -37.08 -8.95 -5.62
N ASN A 493 -36.42 -10.01 -6.10
CA ASN A 493 -36.96 -11.38 -6.16
C ASN A 493 -35.89 -12.49 -6.26
N SER A 494 -34.64 -12.26 -5.88
CA SER A 494 -33.65 -13.35 -5.84
C SER A 494 -32.66 -13.13 -4.72
N PHE A 495 -32.24 -14.25 -4.13
CA PHE A 495 -31.24 -14.39 -3.09
C PHE A 495 -30.11 -13.39 -3.33
N GLY A 496 -30.13 -12.29 -2.57
CA GLY A 496 -29.07 -11.29 -2.62
C GLY A 496 -27.75 -12.00 -2.39
N ASN A 497 -26.73 -11.60 -3.15
CA ASN A 497 -25.33 -11.97 -2.93
C ASN A 497 -24.97 -11.68 -1.47
N SER A 498 -25.28 -12.62 -0.57
CA SER A 498 -24.49 -12.85 0.62
C SER A 498 -23.09 -13.16 0.12
N ARG A 499 -22.08 -12.79 0.89
CA ARG A 499 -20.65 -13.04 0.67
C ARG A 499 -20.32 -14.50 0.26
N PHE A 500 -21.30 -15.40 0.32
CA PHE A 500 -21.17 -16.84 0.15
C PHE A 500 -22.22 -17.52 -0.77
N THR A 501 -23.07 -16.80 -1.54
CA THR A 501 -23.98 -17.47 -2.51
C THR A 501 -24.30 -16.68 -3.79
N ASP A 502 -24.07 -17.34 -4.94
CA ASP A 502 -24.63 -17.13 -6.30
C ASP A 502 -24.33 -15.83 -7.07
N VAL A 503 -23.04 -15.64 -7.40
CA VAL A 503 -22.56 -14.59 -8.32
C VAL A 503 -22.97 -14.80 -9.79
N TRP A 504 -23.46 -15.97 -10.19
CA TRP A 504 -23.37 -16.40 -11.60
C TRP A 504 -24.66 -16.47 -12.41
N GLN A 505 -25.77 -15.85 -11.97
CA GLN A 505 -27.03 -15.91 -12.74
C GLN A 505 -27.90 -14.65 -12.70
N GLN A 506 -27.34 -13.46 -12.89
CA GLN A 506 -28.20 -12.33 -13.24
C GLN A 506 -27.75 -11.63 -14.52
N GLU A 507 -28.56 -11.82 -15.57
CA GLU A 507 -28.66 -10.92 -16.72
C GLU A 507 -29.20 -9.57 -16.24
N VAL A 508 -28.39 -8.82 -15.48
CA VAL A 508 -28.57 -7.37 -15.36
C VAL A 508 -27.88 -6.76 -16.56
N GLU A 509 -28.50 -5.75 -17.17
CA GLU A 509 -27.91 -4.99 -18.26
C GLU A 509 -26.48 -4.57 -17.88
N LYS A 510 -25.48 -5.17 -18.54
CA LYS A 510 -24.08 -5.07 -18.14
C LYS A 510 -23.53 -3.73 -18.60
N VAL A 511 -23.39 -2.79 -17.67
CA VAL A 511 -22.63 -1.56 -17.90
C VAL A 511 -21.15 -1.92 -17.95
N ASP A 512 -20.45 -1.56 -19.04
CA ASP A 512 -18.99 -1.74 -19.15
C ASP A 512 -18.27 -0.80 -18.17
N ASN A 513 -18.11 -1.28 -16.95
CA ASN A 513 -17.29 -0.65 -15.96
C ASN A 513 -16.47 -1.76 -15.29
N PRO A 514 -15.15 -1.77 -15.39
CA PRO A 514 -14.31 -2.66 -14.60
C PRO A 514 -13.91 -2.06 -13.25
N PHE A 515 -13.92 -0.74 -13.07
CA PHE A 515 -13.48 -0.10 -11.83
C PHE A 515 -14.61 -0.06 -10.78
N ARG A 516 -14.40 -0.70 -9.62
CA ARG A 516 -15.44 -0.96 -8.60
C ARG A 516 -14.96 -0.57 -7.18
N TYR A 517 -14.88 -1.54 -6.28
CA TYR A 517 -14.45 -1.36 -4.89
C TYR A 517 -13.03 -0.76 -4.84
N ALA A 518 -12.82 0.20 -3.93
CA ALA A 518 -11.61 1.03 -3.84
C ALA A 518 -11.15 1.70 -5.16
N GLY A 519 -11.98 1.71 -6.22
CA GLY A 519 -11.61 2.23 -7.54
C GLY A 519 -10.70 1.30 -8.36
N GLU A 520 -10.65 0.01 -7.99
CA GLU A 520 -9.77 -1.00 -8.58
C GLU A 520 -10.50 -1.88 -9.60
N TYR A 521 -9.72 -2.51 -10.49
CA TYR A 521 -10.23 -3.21 -11.67
C TYR A 521 -10.71 -4.62 -11.31
N LEU A 522 -12.02 -4.87 -11.43
CA LEU A 522 -12.66 -6.17 -11.29
C LEU A 522 -12.65 -6.91 -12.64
N ASP A 523 -12.10 -8.11 -12.65
CA ASP A 523 -12.28 -9.07 -13.74
C ASP A 523 -13.59 -9.83 -13.50
N ASP A 524 -14.68 -9.39 -14.14
CA ASP A 524 -16.02 -9.97 -13.96
C ASP A 524 -16.04 -11.50 -14.16
N GLU A 525 -15.24 -12.01 -15.09
CA GLU A 525 -15.19 -13.43 -15.44
C GLU A 525 -14.57 -14.31 -14.36
N THR A 526 -13.73 -13.74 -13.49
CA THR A 526 -13.12 -14.47 -12.36
C THR A 526 -13.65 -14.03 -11.00
N GLY A 527 -14.24 -12.84 -10.94
CA GLY A 527 -14.64 -12.16 -9.70
C GLY A 527 -13.46 -11.60 -8.90
N LEU A 528 -12.27 -11.49 -9.50
CA LEU A 528 -11.06 -11.01 -8.82
C LEU A 528 -10.79 -9.53 -9.10
N TYR A 529 -10.33 -8.81 -8.07
CA TYR A 529 -9.76 -7.49 -8.23
C TYR A 529 -8.27 -7.59 -8.57
N TYR A 530 -7.88 -6.94 -9.66
CA TYR A 530 -6.48 -6.76 -10.05
C TYR A 530 -5.88 -5.57 -9.30
N LEU A 531 -4.99 -5.85 -8.35
CA LEU A 531 -4.29 -4.86 -7.54
C LEU A 531 -2.83 -4.74 -7.94
N ARG A 532 -2.53 -4.84 -9.24
CA ARG A 532 -1.17 -4.77 -9.81
C ARG A 532 -0.34 -5.99 -9.46
N ALA A 533 0.23 -6.03 -8.26
CA ALA A 533 1.15 -7.11 -7.91
C ALA A 533 0.44 -8.41 -7.47
N ARG A 534 -0.81 -8.30 -6.97
CA ARG A 534 -1.61 -9.45 -6.53
C ARG A 534 -3.08 -9.32 -6.96
N TYR A 535 -3.79 -10.44 -6.84
CA TYR A 535 -5.23 -10.50 -7.06
C TYR A 535 -5.98 -10.73 -5.74
N TYR A 536 -7.04 -9.96 -5.55
CA TYR A 536 -7.88 -10.00 -4.38
C TYR A 536 -9.23 -10.67 -4.71
N ASP A 537 -9.63 -11.69 -3.93
CA ASP A 537 -10.95 -12.32 -4.04
C ASP A 537 -11.88 -11.75 -2.95
N PRO A 538 -12.85 -10.89 -3.30
CA PRO A 538 -13.77 -10.29 -2.33
C PRO A 538 -14.71 -11.34 -1.71
N ASN A 539 -14.99 -12.46 -2.38
CA ASN A 539 -15.88 -13.51 -1.85
C ASN A 539 -15.32 -14.14 -0.57
N ILE A 540 -13.99 -14.31 -0.52
CA ILE A 540 -13.29 -14.86 0.66
C ILE A 540 -12.56 -13.77 1.45
N GLY A 541 -12.58 -12.52 0.98
CA GLY A 541 -12.02 -11.35 1.65
C GLY A 541 -10.50 -11.39 1.81
N ARG A 542 -9.77 -12.00 0.88
CA ARG A 542 -8.30 -12.17 0.96
C ARG A 542 -7.63 -12.25 -0.40
N PHE A 543 -6.29 -12.11 -0.42
CA PHE A 543 -5.49 -12.34 -1.61
C PHE A 543 -5.43 -13.83 -1.98
N ILE A 544 -5.23 -14.12 -3.27
CA ILE A 544 -5.09 -15.50 -3.77
C ILE A 544 -3.64 -16.00 -3.84
N SER A 545 -2.67 -15.15 -3.53
CA SER A 545 -1.24 -15.45 -3.48
C SER A 545 -0.60 -14.79 -2.26
N GLU A 546 0.53 -15.31 -1.80
CA GLU A 546 1.32 -14.68 -0.74
C GLU A 546 1.81 -13.29 -1.18
N ASP A 547 1.89 -12.38 -0.22
CA ASP A 547 2.63 -11.14 -0.33
C ASP A 547 4.13 -11.45 -0.53
N SER A 548 4.76 -10.87 -1.54
CA SER A 548 6.23 -10.90 -1.66
C SER A 548 6.91 -10.03 -0.61
N TYR A 549 6.16 -9.13 0.03
CA TYR A 549 6.59 -8.50 1.26
C TYR A 549 6.38 -9.45 2.47
N PRO A 550 7.43 -9.96 3.13
CA PRO A 550 7.30 -10.96 4.21
C PRO A 550 6.72 -10.43 5.53
N GLY A 551 6.41 -9.13 5.61
CA GLY A 551 5.91 -8.48 6.83
C GLY A 551 7.01 -8.05 7.82
N GLU A 552 6.59 -7.45 8.92
CA GLU A 552 7.43 -7.07 10.05
C GLU A 552 7.37 -8.10 11.18
N ALA A 553 8.53 -8.56 11.64
CA ALA A 553 8.61 -9.44 12.81
C ALA A 553 8.03 -8.81 14.10
N LYS A 554 7.82 -7.48 14.13
CA LYS A 554 7.24 -6.71 15.25
C LYS A 554 5.81 -6.23 15.00
N ASP A 555 5.25 -6.53 13.83
CA ASP A 555 3.84 -6.32 13.50
C ASP A 555 3.21 -7.67 13.15
N PRO A 556 2.61 -8.37 14.14
CA PRO A 556 2.02 -9.67 13.92
C PRO A 556 0.97 -9.73 12.82
N LEU A 557 0.30 -8.61 12.49
CA LEU A 557 -0.73 -8.59 11.45
C LEU A 557 -0.11 -8.62 10.04
N SER A 558 1.03 -7.97 9.84
CA SER A 558 1.75 -7.98 8.55
C SER A 558 2.34 -9.34 8.18
N LEU A 559 2.52 -10.23 9.17
CA LEU A 559 3.10 -11.56 8.96
C LEU A 559 2.12 -12.57 8.35
N ASN A 560 0.85 -12.18 8.17
CA ASN A 560 -0.10 -12.96 7.39
C ASN A 560 -0.10 -12.45 5.94
N LEU A 561 0.54 -13.23 5.06
CA LEU A 561 0.81 -12.83 3.68
C LEU A 561 -0.42 -12.81 2.76
N TYR A 562 -1.61 -13.19 3.26
CA TYR A 562 -2.84 -13.22 2.46
C TYR A 562 -3.90 -12.21 2.92
N VAL A 563 -3.75 -11.64 4.12
CA VAL A 563 -4.78 -10.78 4.71
C VAL A 563 -4.90 -9.49 3.92
N TYR A 564 -6.12 -9.12 3.57
CA TYR A 564 -6.39 -7.82 2.96
C TYR A 564 -6.52 -6.76 4.04
N CYS A 565 -5.73 -5.69 3.93
CA CYS A 565 -5.87 -4.47 4.74
C CYS A 565 -5.90 -4.71 6.25
N TYR A 566 -5.07 -5.64 6.75
CA TYR A 566 -5.03 -6.03 8.17
C TYR A 566 -6.39 -6.49 8.75
N ASN A 567 -7.31 -6.99 7.93
CA ASN A 567 -8.72 -7.24 8.26
C ASN A 567 -9.49 -5.98 8.72
N ASN A 568 -9.05 -4.80 8.29
CA ASN A 568 -9.74 -3.52 8.49
C ASN A 568 -10.01 -2.82 7.14
N PRO A 569 -10.84 -3.45 6.28
CA PRO A 569 -11.14 -2.95 4.94
C PRO A 569 -12.09 -1.74 4.91
N ILE A 570 -12.50 -1.24 6.08
CA ILE A 570 -13.32 -0.02 6.19
C ILE A 570 -12.42 1.23 6.22
N ASN A 571 -11.23 1.11 6.80
CA ASN A 571 -10.31 2.24 6.97
C ASN A 571 -9.16 2.22 5.97
N PHE A 572 -8.79 1.03 5.47
CA PHE A 572 -7.66 0.84 4.59
C PHE A 572 -8.09 0.16 3.29
N PHE A 573 -7.39 0.53 2.22
CA PHE A 573 -7.43 -0.12 0.92
C PHE A 573 -6.00 -0.41 0.48
N ASP A 574 -5.82 -1.39 -0.40
CA ASP A 574 -4.52 -1.69 -1.00
C ASP A 574 -4.46 -1.19 -2.45
N PRO A 575 -3.62 -0.18 -2.77
CA PRO A 575 -3.49 0.39 -4.10
C PRO A 575 -2.61 -0.41 -5.07
N SER A 576 -1.85 -1.41 -4.59
CA SER A 576 -0.73 -1.96 -5.39
C SER A 576 -0.33 -3.40 -5.11
N GLY A 577 -0.88 -3.99 -4.06
CA GLY A 577 -0.47 -5.27 -3.52
C GLY A 577 0.73 -5.18 -2.57
N HIS A 578 1.50 -4.06 -2.51
CA HIS A 578 2.72 -3.87 -1.69
C HIS A 578 2.99 -2.38 -1.32
N ILE A 579 3.12 -1.94 -0.04
CA ILE A 579 3.53 -0.54 0.31
C ILE A 579 4.46 -0.46 1.54
N PRO A 580 5.50 0.41 1.60
CA PRO A 580 6.22 0.75 2.85
C PRO A 580 5.44 1.67 3.79
N THR A 581 5.53 1.44 5.10
CA THR A 581 4.66 2.11 6.10
C THR A 581 5.40 3.17 6.94
N PRO A 582 4.68 4.12 7.58
CA PRO A 582 5.28 5.07 8.52
C PRO A 582 6.00 4.42 9.71
N ILE A 583 5.68 3.17 10.08
CA ILE A 583 6.39 2.48 11.15
C ILE A 583 7.79 2.04 10.69
N GLU A 584 7.93 1.59 9.43
CA GLU A 584 9.22 1.19 8.84
C GLU A 584 10.21 2.36 8.91
N ALA A 585 9.75 3.55 8.48
CA ALA A 585 10.51 4.78 8.58
C ALA A 585 10.86 5.16 10.03
N ALA A 586 9.97 4.90 10.99
CA ALA A 586 10.24 5.15 12.41
C ALA A 586 11.33 4.23 12.96
N PHE A 587 11.36 2.95 12.58
CA PHE A 587 12.43 2.05 12.97
C PHE A 587 13.78 2.43 12.37
N MET A 588 13.83 2.84 11.10
CA MET A 588 15.06 3.36 10.50
C MET A 588 15.58 4.60 11.24
N ALA A 589 14.68 5.53 11.60
CA ALA A 589 14.99 6.75 12.34
C ALA A 589 15.46 6.51 13.78
N GLU A 590 15.13 5.37 14.38
CA GLU A 590 15.68 4.94 15.67
C GLU A 590 17.05 4.28 15.49
N ASN A 591 17.18 3.36 14.53
CA ASN A 591 18.41 2.59 14.29
C ASN A 591 19.60 3.49 13.98
N ILE A 592 19.38 4.59 13.25
CA ILE A 592 20.43 5.54 12.89
C ILE A 592 21.18 6.13 14.09
N TYR A 593 20.58 6.18 15.29
CA TYR A 593 21.28 6.67 16.48
C TYR A 593 22.51 5.84 16.82
N THR A 594 22.46 4.53 16.53
CA THR A 594 23.51 3.54 16.83
C THR A 594 24.10 2.88 15.58
N ALA A 595 23.71 3.33 14.38
CA ALA A 595 24.15 2.81 13.08
C ALA A 595 25.68 2.74 12.89
N GLU A 596 26.23 1.61 12.47
CA GLU A 596 27.65 1.47 12.12
C GLU A 596 27.79 0.70 10.80
N LYS A 597 28.76 1.09 9.95
CA LYS A 597 28.97 0.44 8.65
C LYS A 597 29.30 -1.04 8.86
N GLY A 598 28.58 -1.93 8.18
CA GLY A 598 28.74 -3.38 8.30
C GLY A 598 28.01 -4.01 9.48
N LYS A 599 27.14 -3.26 10.17
CA LYS A 599 26.23 -3.79 11.19
C LYS A 599 24.83 -3.88 10.61
N GLU A 600 24.20 -5.05 10.76
CA GLU A 600 22.87 -5.29 10.24
C GLU A 600 21.80 -4.70 11.16
N TYR A 601 20.80 -4.07 10.55
CA TYR A 601 19.66 -3.49 11.24
C TYR A 601 18.41 -4.15 10.70
N ILE A 602 17.82 -5.01 11.53
CA ILE A 602 16.63 -5.75 11.15
C ILE A 602 15.47 -4.77 11.08
N LEU A 603 15.04 -4.55 9.84
CA LEU A 603 13.92 -3.73 9.46
C LEU A 603 12.94 -4.63 8.74
N SER A 604 11.69 -4.31 8.96
CA SER A 604 10.58 -4.70 8.12
C SER A 604 10.72 -4.14 6.71
N GLY A 605 9.76 -4.47 5.86
CA GLY A 605 9.67 -3.97 4.50
C GLY A 605 10.60 -4.65 3.50
N GLY A 606 11.61 -5.41 3.91
CA GLY A 606 12.72 -5.78 3.03
C GLY A 606 13.81 -4.69 2.93
N TRP A 607 13.80 -3.73 3.86
CA TRP A 607 14.79 -2.66 3.93
C TRP A 607 16.12 -3.12 4.52
N LYS A 608 17.20 -2.87 3.80
CA LYS A 608 18.58 -3.21 4.16
C LYS A 608 19.36 -1.94 4.45
N PHE A 609 20.18 -1.97 5.49
CA PHE A 609 21.13 -0.88 5.77
C PHE A 609 22.38 -1.05 4.90
N GLU A 610 22.53 -0.18 3.90
CA GLU A 610 23.59 -0.28 2.89
C GLU A 610 24.88 0.42 3.31
N ASP A 611 24.75 1.66 3.80
CA ASP A 611 25.91 2.48 4.11
C ASP A 611 25.58 3.56 5.13
N ILE A 612 26.63 4.21 5.60
CA ILE A 612 26.58 5.35 6.48
C ILE A 612 27.44 6.49 5.94
N ILE A 613 26.80 7.63 5.75
CA ILE A 613 27.48 8.86 5.39
C ILE A 613 27.71 9.66 6.67
N THR A 614 28.97 9.91 7.00
CA THR A 614 29.36 10.66 8.19
C THR A 614 30.23 11.86 7.83
N ASP A 615 30.16 12.91 8.66
CA ASP A 615 31.14 13.98 8.69
C ASP A 615 31.39 14.37 10.16
N GLY A 616 32.52 13.91 10.71
CA GLY A 616 32.82 13.99 12.14
C GLY A 616 31.85 13.18 13.02
N ASP A 617 31.76 13.55 14.30
CA ASP A 617 30.94 12.82 15.30
C ASP A 617 29.45 13.20 15.27
N ASN A 618 29.05 14.20 14.47
CA ASN A 618 27.76 14.87 14.62
C ASN A 618 26.79 14.75 13.42
N MET A 619 27.27 14.83 12.17
CA MET A 619 26.43 14.59 10.98
C MET A 619 26.52 13.13 10.60
N LYS A 620 25.37 12.43 10.62
CA LYS A 620 25.27 11.00 10.33
C LYS A 620 23.96 10.73 9.58
N MET A 621 24.08 10.11 8.41
CA MET A 621 22.97 9.78 7.53
C MET A 621 23.11 8.33 7.07
N GLY A 622 22.10 7.52 7.35
CA GLY A 622 22.07 6.12 6.93
C GLY A 622 21.51 6.04 5.52
N VAL A 623 22.06 5.14 4.73
CA VAL A 623 21.51 4.74 3.45
C VAL A 623 20.86 3.39 3.67
N TYR A 624 19.56 3.33 3.49
CA TYR A 624 18.83 2.07 3.44
C TYR A 624 18.36 1.85 2.01
N SER A 625 18.31 0.61 1.57
CA SER A 625 17.73 0.26 0.29
C SER A 625 16.75 -0.88 0.43
N ARG A 626 15.83 -0.97 -0.52
CA ARG A 626 14.96 -2.11 -0.69
C ARG A 626 14.81 -2.34 -2.17
N VAL A 627 14.84 -3.59 -2.58
CA VAL A 627 14.38 -3.97 -3.91
C VAL A 627 12.88 -4.14 -3.82
N LYS A 628 12.12 -3.30 -4.54
CA LYS A 628 10.67 -3.45 -4.68
C LYS A 628 10.39 -4.67 -5.54
N ASP A 629 9.15 -5.13 -5.52
CA ASP A 629 8.71 -6.33 -6.24
C ASP A 629 8.84 -6.16 -7.78
N ASP A 630 8.83 -4.92 -8.27
CA ASP A 630 9.13 -4.54 -9.65
C ASP A 630 10.63 -4.63 -10.01
N GLY A 631 11.48 -5.10 -9.09
CA GLY A 631 12.93 -5.21 -9.23
C GLY A 631 13.67 -3.88 -9.18
N THR A 632 12.97 -2.76 -9.03
CA THR A 632 13.59 -1.45 -8.89
C THR A 632 13.96 -1.20 -7.43
N THR A 633 15.17 -0.68 -7.23
CA THR A 633 15.63 -0.33 -5.90
C THR A 633 15.01 1.00 -5.48
N GLU A 634 14.50 1.08 -4.26
CA GLU A 634 14.25 2.35 -3.60
C GLU A 634 15.21 2.51 -2.44
N TYR A 635 15.43 3.77 -2.05
CA TYR A 635 16.33 4.12 -0.97
C TYR A 635 15.62 4.97 0.08
N ALA A 636 16.02 4.80 1.34
CA ALA A 636 15.72 5.73 2.40
C ALA A 636 17.01 6.36 2.92
N LEU A 637 17.12 7.68 2.85
CA LEU A 637 18.20 8.43 3.46
C LEU A 637 17.77 8.94 4.82
N VAL A 638 18.43 8.46 5.87
CA VAL A 638 17.93 8.60 7.24
C VAL A 638 18.88 9.42 8.09
N ASN A 639 18.50 10.65 8.41
CA ASN A 639 19.29 11.57 9.20
C ASN A 639 19.17 11.32 10.71
N LYS A 640 20.32 11.25 11.39
CA LYS A 640 20.38 11.06 12.85
C LYS A 640 19.88 12.30 13.61
N GLY A 641 19.02 12.08 14.59
CA GLY A 641 18.55 13.14 15.49
C GLY A 641 19.48 13.47 16.68
N THR A 642 19.02 14.34 17.58
CA THR A 642 19.80 14.82 18.74
C THR A 642 20.03 13.71 19.76
N THR A 643 21.28 13.53 20.20
CA THR A 643 21.58 12.70 21.37
C THR A 643 21.46 13.56 22.64
N PRO A 644 20.68 13.18 23.67
CA PRO A 644 20.43 14.03 24.84
C PRO A 644 21.68 14.49 25.59
N THR A 645 22.78 13.73 25.49
CA THR A 645 24.06 13.96 26.17
C THR A 645 25.07 14.79 25.37
N ASN A 646 24.82 15.05 24.08
CA ASN A 646 25.76 15.77 23.20
C ASN A 646 25.39 17.25 23.08
N VAL A 647 26.14 18.13 23.74
CA VAL A 647 25.94 19.60 23.75
C VAL A 647 26.03 20.22 22.35
N SER A 648 26.78 19.60 21.44
CA SER A 648 26.93 20.10 20.07
C SER A 648 25.68 19.87 19.20
N ASP A 649 24.92 18.78 19.43
CA ASP A 649 23.64 18.53 18.74
C ASP A 649 22.58 19.57 19.12
N TRP A 650 22.54 19.99 20.39
CA TRP A 650 21.65 21.05 20.87
C TRP A 650 21.99 22.42 20.28
N LYS A 651 23.30 22.71 20.15
CA LYS A 651 23.77 23.93 19.49
C LYS A 651 23.40 23.94 18.01
N ASN A 652 23.51 22.80 17.33
CA ASN A 652 23.16 22.65 15.92
C ASN A 652 21.65 22.81 15.69
N ASN A 653 20.77 22.28 16.55
CA ASN A 653 19.31 22.52 16.47
C ASN A 653 18.96 24.02 16.43
N PHE A 654 19.60 24.83 17.28
CA PHE A 654 19.36 26.27 17.28
C PHE A 654 19.97 26.95 16.04
N GLN A 655 21.12 26.48 15.57
CA GLN A 655 21.79 27.04 14.39
C GLN A 655 21.09 26.72 13.06
N GLN A 656 20.28 25.64 13.00
CA GLN A 656 19.42 25.28 11.85
C GLN A 656 18.34 26.35 11.54
N LEU A 657 17.97 27.20 12.49
CA LEU A 657 17.03 28.30 12.25
C LEU A 657 17.66 29.49 11.51
N PHE A 658 18.98 29.63 11.59
CA PHE A 658 19.71 30.83 11.15
C PHE A 658 20.69 30.56 9.99
N GLY A 659 20.68 29.37 9.40
CA GLY A 659 21.62 29.04 8.31
C GLY A 659 23.06 28.79 8.77
N LEU A 660 23.26 28.58 10.08
CA LEU A 660 24.57 28.50 10.70
C LEU A 660 25.02 27.07 11.01
N SER A 661 24.12 26.08 10.97
CA SER A 661 24.49 24.68 11.22
C SER A 661 25.37 24.17 10.08
N ALA A 662 26.59 23.75 10.44
CA ALA A 662 27.51 23.11 9.51
C ALA A 662 27.01 21.72 9.10
N ASP A 663 26.51 20.94 10.08
CA ASP A 663 25.93 19.62 9.87
C ASP A 663 24.80 19.65 8.83
N MET A 664 23.93 20.66 8.88
CA MET A 664 22.87 20.84 7.89
C MET A 664 23.42 21.08 6.49
N LYS A 665 24.43 21.96 6.34
CA LYS A 665 25.05 22.23 5.02
C LYS A 665 25.72 20.99 4.46
N VAL A 666 26.40 20.22 5.32
CA VAL A 666 27.06 18.99 4.91
C VAL A 666 26.03 17.91 4.61
N SER A 667 24.96 17.78 5.40
CA SER A 667 23.83 16.88 5.14
C SER A 667 23.21 17.17 3.78
N ILE A 668 22.85 18.43 3.48
CA ILE A 668 22.29 18.83 2.19
C ILE A 668 23.26 18.48 1.07
N LYS A 669 24.54 18.85 1.21
CA LYS A 669 25.56 18.54 0.20
C LYS A 669 25.68 17.03 -0.04
N LYS A 670 25.75 16.23 1.02
CA LYS A 670 25.95 14.78 0.94
C LYS A 670 24.71 14.04 0.45
N SER A 671 23.53 14.47 0.89
CA SER A 671 22.26 13.99 0.35
C SER A 671 22.14 14.33 -1.13
N ASN A 672 22.51 15.56 -1.54
CA ASN A 672 22.53 15.93 -2.95
C ASN A 672 23.50 15.08 -3.76
N GLU A 673 24.73 14.88 -3.28
CA GLU A 673 25.70 13.98 -3.92
C GLU A 673 25.13 12.56 -4.05
N PHE A 674 24.48 12.05 -3.01
CA PHE A 674 23.84 10.73 -3.06
C PHE A 674 22.69 10.70 -4.07
N VAL A 675 21.75 11.63 -3.99
CA VAL A 675 20.59 11.72 -4.87
C VAL A 675 21.01 11.93 -6.32
N ASP A 676 22.02 12.73 -6.60
CA ASP A 676 22.54 12.93 -7.96
C ASP A 676 23.11 11.62 -8.52
N ASN A 677 23.84 10.87 -7.69
CA ASN A 677 24.39 9.55 -8.04
C ASN A 677 23.34 8.43 -8.08
N HIS A 678 22.15 8.65 -7.53
CA HIS A 678 21.04 7.69 -7.44
C HIS A 678 19.74 8.30 -8.01
N SER A 679 19.87 9.18 -9.00
CA SER A 679 18.77 10.05 -9.45
C SER A 679 17.62 9.29 -10.10
N GLY A 680 17.89 8.11 -10.66
CA GLY A 680 16.91 7.18 -11.23
C GLY A 680 16.16 6.31 -10.21
N TYR A 681 16.44 6.43 -8.92
CA TYR A 681 15.77 5.67 -7.87
C TYR A 681 14.77 6.53 -7.08
N GLU A 682 13.74 5.88 -6.56
CA GLU A 682 12.90 6.49 -5.54
C GLU A 682 13.72 6.64 -4.26
N ILE A 683 13.72 7.85 -3.69
CA ILE A 683 14.50 8.16 -2.48
C ILE A 683 13.57 8.88 -1.52
N THR A 684 13.41 8.32 -0.32
CA THR A 684 12.64 8.93 0.76
C THR A 684 13.58 9.42 1.86
N MET A 685 13.42 10.68 2.26
CA MET A 685 14.20 11.32 3.31
C MET A 685 13.52 11.09 4.66
N VAL A 686 14.20 10.42 5.58
CA VAL A 686 13.65 10.08 6.89
C VAL A 686 14.46 10.74 7.99
N GLY A 687 13.81 11.19 9.06
CA GLY A 687 14.56 11.76 10.17
C GLY A 687 13.74 12.07 11.40
N HIS A 688 14.41 12.05 12.55
CA HIS A 688 13.82 12.38 13.85
C HIS A 688 14.51 13.58 14.48
N SER A 689 13.77 14.47 15.17
CA SER A 689 14.36 15.59 15.91
C SER A 689 15.25 16.48 15.01
N LYS A 690 16.51 16.77 15.40
CA LYS A 690 17.55 17.40 14.54
C LYS A 690 17.59 16.80 13.13
N GLY A 691 17.55 15.49 13.04
CA GLY A 691 17.63 14.74 11.79
C GLY A 691 16.36 14.89 10.97
N GLY A 692 15.20 15.12 11.60
CA GLY A 692 13.96 15.49 10.90
C GLY A 692 14.07 16.85 10.21
N ALA A 693 14.75 17.81 10.82
CA ALA A 693 15.05 19.10 10.20
C ALA A 693 15.98 18.96 8.98
N GLU A 694 17.00 18.11 9.11
CA GLU A 694 17.96 17.81 8.04
C GLU A 694 17.32 17.03 6.89
N ALA A 695 16.54 15.99 7.19
CA ALA A 695 15.76 15.24 6.22
C ALA A 695 14.78 16.14 5.47
N ALA A 696 14.12 17.07 6.18
CA ALA A 696 13.27 18.07 5.55
C ALA A 696 14.07 18.96 4.59
N ALA A 697 15.24 19.46 4.99
CA ALA A 697 16.08 20.28 4.11
C ALA A 697 16.61 19.50 2.88
N ASN A 698 17.01 18.25 3.09
CA ASN A 698 17.45 17.35 2.03
C ASN A 698 16.32 17.09 1.03
N ALA A 699 15.11 16.80 1.54
CA ALA A 699 13.91 16.61 0.73
C ALA A 699 13.61 17.85 -0.11
N LEU A 700 13.67 19.05 0.49
CA LEU A 700 13.49 20.31 -0.23
C LEU A 700 14.54 20.53 -1.32
N SER A 701 15.79 20.17 -1.04
CA SER A 701 16.91 20.45 -1.95
C SER A 701 16.86 19.65 -3.25
N ARG A 702 16.21 18.49 -3.25
CA ARG A 702 16.09 17.60 -4.42
C ARG A 702 14.67 17.13 -4.72
N ASN A 703 13.70 17.76 -4.10
CA ASN A 703 12.29 17.46 -4.25
C ASN A 703 11.96 15.96 -4.12
N LYS A 704 12.41 15.36 -3.01
CA LYS A 704 12.22 13.93 -2.70
C LYS A 704 11.19 13.74 -1.59
N ASN A 705 10.54 12.57 -1.55
CA ASN A 705 9.57 12.24 -0.51
C ASN A 705 10.23 12.29 0.88
N SER A 706 9.45 12.53 1.94
CA SER A 706 9.97 12.60 3.29
C SER A 706 8.97 12.18 4.36
N ILE A 707 9.48 11.41 5.32
CA ILE A 707 8.76 10.99 6.53
C ILE A 707 9.59 11.43 7.74
N ILE A 708 9.07 12.38 8.51
CA ILE A 708 9.82 12.99 9.63
C ILE A 708 9.07 12.89 10.95
N PHE A 709 9.79 12.68 12.03
CA PHE A 709 9.24 12.40 13.34
C PHE A 709 9.70 13.44 14.36
N ASN A 710 8.76 14.03 15.09
CA ASN A 710 9.02 15.12 16.04
C ASN A 710 10.13 16.09 15.54
N PRO A 711 10.05 16.58 14.30
CA PRO A 711 11.19 17.25 13.68
C PRO A 711 11.55 18.55 14.41
N ALA A 712 12.84 18.85 14.50
CA ALA A 712 13.31 20.17 14.88
C ALA A 712 13.02 21.17 13.76
N THR A 713 13.09 22.47 14.10
CA THR A 713 12.79 23.53 13.15
C THR A 713 13.94 23.77 12.17
N VAL A 714 13.64 23.81 10.87
CA VAL A 714 14.55 24.30 9.83
C VAL A 714 14.03 25.60 9.23
N ASN A 715 14.93 26.52 8.90
CA ASN A 715 14.65 27.68 8.04
C ASN A 715 15.26 27.46 6.66
N PRO A 716 14.50 26.95 5.67
CA PRO A 716 15.02 26.58 4.35
C PRO A 716 15.74 27.75 3.65
N SER A 717 15.16 28.95 3.75
CA SER A 717 15.70 30.15 3.10
C SER A 717 17.10 30.51 3.59
N ALA A 718 17.42 30.21 4.85
CA ALA A 718 18.74 30.47 5.42
C ALA A 718 19.83 29.51 4.88
N TYR A 719 19.43 28.42 4.23
CA TYR A 719 20.31 27.48 3.53
C TYR A 719 20.24 27.62 2.00
N GLY A 720 19.58 28.67 1.51
CA GLY A 720 19.35 28.87 0.07
C GLY A 720 18.37 27.86 -0.53
N LEU A 721 17.55 27.21 0.30
CA LEU A 721 16.52 26.28 -0.13
C LEU A 721 15.18 26.99 -0.25
N ASP A 722 14.47 26.72 -1.34
CA ASP A 722 13.17 27.32 -1.61
C ASP A 722 12.07 26.29 -1.35
N SER A 723 11.34 26.50 -0.25
CA SER A 723 10.23 25.62 0.13
C SER A 723 9.01 25.75 -0.78
N SER A 724 8.95 26.76 -1.65
CA SER A 724 7.79 26.96 -2.54
C SER A 724 7.78 26.05 -3.78
N ASN A 725 8.91 25.45 -4.13
CA ASN A 725 9.05 24.54 -5.28
C ASN A 725 9.05 23.05 -4.89
N TYR A 726 8.78 22.76 -3.61
CA TYR A 726 8.70 21.39 -3.12
C TYR A 726 7.33 20.80 -3.43
N THR A 727 7.29 19.75 -4.25
CA THR A 727 6.09 19.08 -4.76
C THR A 727 6.02 17.60 -4.37
N ALA A 728 7.11 17.03 -3.86
CA ALA A 728 7.14 15.70 -3.26
C ALA A 728 6.42 15.66 -1.90
N ASN A 729 6.05 14.47 -1.43
CA ASN A 729 5.28 14.33 -0.21
C ASN A 729 6.19 14.45 1.02
N MET A 730 5.93 15.42 1.91
CA MET A 730 6.52 15.45 3.25
C MET A 730 5.43 15.22 4.28
N THR A 731 5.57 14.19 5.11
CA THR A 731 4.67 13.95 6.24
C THR A 731 5.45 14.01 7.54
N ALA A 732 5.05 14.92 8.43
CA ALA A 732 5.60 15.07 9.76
C ALA A 732 4.67 14.46 10.81
N PHE A 733 5.15 13.46 11.52
CA PHE A 733 4.46 12.78 12.61
C PHE A 733 4.92 13.35 13.95
N ILE A 734 3.99 13.92 14.72
CA ILE A 734 4.30 14.74 15.90
C ILE A 734 3.51 14.24 17.10
N VAL A 735 4.20 13.72 18.11
CA VAL A 735 3.60 13.25 19.36
C VAL A 735 3.07 14.45 20.15
N LYS A 736 1.78 14.43 20.51
CA LYS A 736 1.17 15.48 21.34
C LYS A 736 1.91 15.61 22.67
N GLY A 737 2.16 16.85 23.11
CA GLY A 737 2.91 17.10 24.34
C GLY A 737 4.44 17.11 24.16
N ASP A 738 4.95 17.09 22.94
CA ASP A 738 6.37 17.26 22.63
C ASP A 738 6.97 18.60 23.16
N ALA A 739 8.19 18.54 23.69
CA ALA A 739 8.90 19.67 24.28
C ALA A 739 9.30 20.74 23.24
N LEU A 740 9.77 20.34 22.06
CA LEU A 740 10.30 21.28 21.08
C LEU A 740 9.18 22.02 20.34
N ASN A 741 8.03 21.38 20.14
CA ASN A 741 6.88 21.99 19.47
C ASN A 741 6.07 22.96 20.37
N ALA A 742 5.95 22.67 21.67
CA ALA A 742 5.14 23.49 22.59
C ALA A 742 5.87 24.67 23.27
N THR A 743 7.18 24.87 23.05
CA THR A 743 7.95 25.99 23.67
C THR A 743 8.42 27.05 22.68
N GLU A 744 8.38 26.81 21.37
CA GLU A 744 8.72 27.79 20.32
C GLU A 744 7.60 27.92 19.28
N GLY A 745 6.45 28.45 19.73
CA GLY A 745 5.24 28.72 18.94
C GLY A 745 5.40 29.80 17.85
N GLY A 746 6.48 29.77 17.07
CA GLY A 746 6.75 30.72 16.01
C GLY A 746 7.43 30.16 14.75
N PHE A 747 8.08 28.99 14.78
CA PHE A 747 8.98 28.65 13.65
C PHE A 747 8.92 27.25 13.04
N SER A 748 8.24 26.25 13.58
CA SER A 748 8.09 24.93 12.92
C SER A 748 6.65 24.68 12.48
N LYS A 749 6.35 24.96 11.21
CA LYS A 749 5.30 24.24 10.49
C LYS A 749 6.02 23.28 9.54
N PRO A 750 5.72 21.97 9.53
CA PRO A 750 6.21 21.12 8.46
C PRO A 750 5.72 21.70 7.13
N ILE A 751 6.59 21.67 6.12
CA ILE A 751 6.32 22.28 4.81
C ILE A 751 5.25 21.46 4.06
N GLY A 752 5.10 20.17 4.40
CA GLY A 752 4.01 19.30 3.96
C GLY A 752 2.97 18.97 5.06
N LYS A 753 2.44 17.75 5.04
CA LYS A 753 1.38 17.26 5.94
C LYS A 753 1.90 17.12 7.38
N ALA A 754 1.15 17.61 8.36
CA ALA A 754 1.39 17.33 9.77
C ALA A 754 0.35 16.32 10.30
N VAL A 755 0.81 15.24 10.92
CA VAL A 755 -0.01 14.24 11.61
C VAL A 755 0.32 14.29 13.10
N TYR A 756 -0.65 14.71 13.92
CA TYR A 756 -0.46 14.81 15.36
C TYR A 756 -0.87 13.51 16.04
N LEU A 757 0.12 12.77 16.52
CA LEU A 757 -0.02 11.47 17.16
C LEU A 757 -0.43 11.59 18.64
N PRO A 758 -1.08 10.56 19.22
CA PRO A 758 -1.45 10.52 20.62
C PRO A 758 -0.28 10.81 21.58
N GLN A 759 -0.57 11.49 22.69
CA GLN A 759 0.43 11.79 23.71
C GLN A 759 0.76 10.51 24.49
N GLN A 760 2.05 10.16 24.58
CA GLN A 760 2.47 8.93 25.25
C GLN A 760 2.77 9.13 26.75
N TYR A 761 3.12 10.35 27.14
CA TYR A 761 3.49 10.68 28.51
C TYR A 761 2.80 11.97 28.96
N GLY A 762 1.87 11.87 29.92
CA GLY A 762 1.16 13.01 30.52
C GLY A 762 0.72 12.75 31.96
N GLY A 763 0.73 13.80 32.80
CA GLY A 763 0.24 13.76 34.18
C GLY A 763 -1.10 14.48 34.36
N ASN A 764 -1.96 13.92 35.23
CA ASN A 764 -3.15 14.59 35.73
C ASN A 764 -2.78 15.94 36.39
N TRP A 765 -3.71 16.90 36.40
CA TRP A 765 -3.58 18.33 36.78
C TRP A 765 -3.00 18.69 38.18
N TYR A 766 -2.31 17.76 38.85
CA TYR A 766 -1.81 17.91 40.22
C TYR A 766 -0.35 17.47 40.44
N GLN A 767 0.55 17.62 39.46
CA GLN A 767 2.00 17.40 39.71
C GLN A 767 2.91 18.50 39.15
N LEU A 768 3.90 18.84 39.99
CA LEU A 768 4.76 20.02 40.02
C LEU A 768 5.71 20.18 38.82
N TRP A 769 6.09 21.44 38.57
CA TRP A 769 6.97 22.00 37.52
C TRP A 769 8.20 21.21 37.01
N GLN A 770 8.69 20.17 37.69
CA GLN A 770 9.80 19.33 37.22
C GLN A 770 9.34 18.07 36.44
N THR A 771 8.17 17.49 36.73
CA THR A 771 7.65 16.31 36.01
C THR A 771 7.21 16.64 34.59
N ASN A 772 6.68 17.85 34.37
CA ASN A 772 6.26 18.32 33.04
C ASN A 772 7.42 18.43 32.03
N LYS A 773 8.64 18.78 32.45
CA LYS A 773 9.78 18.85 31.50
C LYS A 773 10.25 17.47 31.07
N ILE A 774 10.31 16.53 32.00
CA ILE A 774 10.72 15.14 31.73
C ILE A 774 9.71 14.46 30.81
N GLN A 775 8.41 14.59 31.09
CA GLN A 775 7.34 14.02 30.25
C GLN A 775 7.34 14.58 28.83
N ARG A 776 7.56 15.89 28.67
CA ARG A 776 7.67 16.52 27.35
C ARG A 776 8.91 16.05 26.57
N ILE A 777 10.03 15.77 27.25
CA ILE A 777 11.22 15.16 26.65
C ILE A 777 10.97 13.69 26.28
N MET A 778 10.18 12.96 27.08
CA MET A 778 9.84 11.57 26.78
C MET A 778 8.92 11.46 25.55
N ASN A 779 7.93 12.35 25.40
CA ASN A 779 7.12 12.46 24.17
C ASN A 779 7.95 12.81 22.94
N HIS A 780 9.11 13.44 23.12
CA HIS A 780 10.03 13.74 22.03
C HIS A 780 10.76 12.51 21.50
N MET A 781 10.88 11.41 22.26
CA MET A 781 11.74 10.27 21.89
C MET A 781 11.14 9.39 20.79
N MET A 782 11.99 8.72 20.00
CA MET A 782 11.54 7.75 18.99
C MET A 782 10.72 6.59 19.57
N SER A 783 10.97 6.21 20.82
CA SER A 783 10.13 5.23 21.53
C SER A 783 8.69 5.71 21.67
N ALA A 784 8.48 7.00 21.97
CA ALA A 784 7.15 7.60 22.02
C ALA A 784 6.53 7.77 20.64
N VAL A 785 7.32 8.12 19.63
CA VAL A 785 6.86 8.20 18.23
C VAL A 785 6.32 6.86 17.76
N LYS A 786 7.09 5.77 17.93
CA LYS A 786 6.67 4.43 17.50
C LYS A 786 5.42 3.97 18.25
N GLU A 787 5.36 4.19 19.56
CA GLU A 787 4.16 3.83 20.34
C GLU A 787 2.94 4.63 19.87
N ALA A 788 3.11 5.92 19.61
CA ALA A 788 2.03 6.79 19.15
C ALA A 788 1.60 6.51 17.70
N LEU A 789 2.51 6.07 16.82
CA LEU A 789 2.20 5.62 15.46
C LEU A 789 1.34 4.37 15.50
N LYS A 790 1.74 3.38 16.31
CA LYS A 790 0.97 2.15 16.54
C LYS A 790 -0.40 2.45 17.14
N GLU A 791 -0.47 3.33 18.14
CA GLU A 791 -1.74 3.77 18.73
C GLU A 791 -2.65 4.49 17.71
N ALA A 792 -2.05 5.17 16.73
CA ALA A 792 -2.74 5.88 15.66
C ALA A 792 -2.99 5.04 14.39
N GLY A 793 -2.76 3.72 14.44
CA GLY A 793 -3.06 2.79 13.34
C GLY A 793 -2.09 2.84 12.17
N TYR A 794 -0.89 3.42 12.35
CA TYR A 794 0.20 3.36 11.38
C TYR A 794 1.14 2.22 11.77
N ASN A 795 0.75 1.01 11.36
CA ASN A 795 1.64 -0.16 11.35
C ASN A 795 2.30 -0.26 9.98
#